data_AF-A0A0H4XLI7-F1
#
_entry.id   AF-A0A0H4XLI7-F1
#
_cell.length_a   1.000
_cell.length_b   1.000
_cell.length_c   1.000
_cell.angle_alpha   90.00
_cell.angle_beta   90.00
_cell.angle_gamma   90.00
#
_symmetry.space_group_name_H-M   'P 1'
#
loop_
_entity.id
_entity.type
_entity.pdbx_description
1 polymer ?
#
loop_
_entity_poly.entity_id
_entity_poly.type
_entity_poly.pdbx_seq_one_letter_code
_entity_poly.pdbx_strand_id
1 'polypeptide(L)'
;MYIFGIGLMAASVLGATLEAPVTSVTVYSDQAQVVRSGSVTVHGSQRVAFPRLPQRTDIDSVRVEAEGAEVSHVDVRAVKGEAFSQDEARKLITQMEDLDVALARLDAERDVHQAQIEALRRVRPKVSGDGEAARAQAHPSGWSTAASFLVDTLARLDARIRALEAQAETLRKQQQQHKVRAAALGKTFGEQGFEVAATLAGQGATKVKLTYLTRGARWHPRYELQLQPESQRMQMAFYGRVSQETGEDWEGARLTLSTALPANATAMPRLTTWKLGIRERFIPSPPQHREALRPAPAAPASNLRATSSPEQVLRARLLVMAGERPQTPPEPAKARDAEAQHEGRLSTLMGSVLDARTRQTLPHVVVTATSSSLQGEQVVETNARGEYRIPALPSGLYTLHFEREGSKTYARDQISLRPSRTIRVNAELLPEHLEEVVVVGGAPTIGVGANMAGVNVDVQFVPRSSIPQQSVALTPPPAWRPPTFDPGSPVAVAGGYNLTFTSQRLETLLTGKGERSIPLVSESWPVQVERQVFPALSQNAYLVATLQGPARTVLPGGDASLYVGTDPAGTATLGTIVPGDTFTLPMGIDRAVRSARNVRLVEAEKGFISKEEVGTYEVTLEVPNPYPFPLPVSVMDQLPLNTDGKVEVTLVRAVPAVQPEAATGKLQWNVTVPPSSKSLISFQYTLSRPKGWRLHQK
;
A
#
# COMPACT_ATOMS: atom_id res chain seq x y z
N MET A 1 -72.51 -42.08 17.39
CA MET A 1 -72.51 -40.65 17.74
C MET A 1 -71.07 -40.16 17.54
N TYR A 2 -70.90 -39.23 16.60
CA TYR A 2 -69.64 -38.91 15.91
C TYR A 2 -68.52 -38.38 16.82
N ILE A 3 -67.32 -38.94 16.68
CA ILE A 3 -66.05 -38.40 17.16
C ILE A 3 -65.55 -37.46 16.06
N PHE A 4 -65.51 -36.14 16.31
CA PHE A 4 -64.85 -35.18 15.41
C PHE A 4 -63.45 -34.90 15.94
N GLY A 5 -62.46 -35.53 15.31
CA GLY A 5 -61.06 -35.17 15.46
C GLY A 5 -60.79 -33.86 14.71
N ILE A 6 -60.35 -32.84 15.43
CA ILE A 6 -59.83 -31.60 14.85
C ILE A 6 -58.42 -31.93 14.34
N GLY A 7 -58.31 -32.22 13.05
CA GLY A 7 -57.04 -32.33 12.34
C GLY A 7 -56.40 -30.95 12.22
N LEU A 8 -55.35 -30.72 13.01
CA LEU A 8 -54.44 -29.60 12.82
C LEU A 8 -53.65 -29.87 11.52
N MET A 9 -54.14 -29.37 10.39
CA MET A 9 -53.38 -29.34 9.14
C MET A 9 -52.24 -28.32 9.29
N ALA A 10 -51.08 -28.79 9.74
CA ALA A 10 -49.83 -28.09 9.55
C ALA A 10 -49.52 -28.11 8.05
N ALA A 11 -49.84 -27.02 7.35
CA ALA A 11 -49.38 -26.80 6.00
C ALA A 11 -47.85 -26.68 6.03
N SER A 12 -47.17 -27.79 5.74
CA SER A 12 -45.73 -27.82 5.49
C SER A 12 -45.46 -27.01 4.22
N VAL A 13 -45.20 -25.71 4.38
CA VAL A 13 -44.66 -24.87 3.30
C VAL A 13 -43.30 -25.46 2.95
N LEU A 14 -43.17 -26.12 1.79
CA LEU A 14 -41.86 -26.53 1.27
C LEU A 14 -41.01 -25.28 1.07
N GLY A 15 -40.10 -25.04 2.01
CA GLY A 15 -39.09 -24.00 1.88
C GLY A 15 -38.06 -24.44 0.84
N ALA A 16 -37.93 -23.72 -0.27
CA ALA A 16 -36.81 -23.91 -1.19
C ALA A 16 -35.61 -23.08 -0.72
N THR A 17 -34.44 -23.68 -0.65
CA THR A 17 -33.18 -22.97 -0.38
C THR A 17 -32.61 -22.45 -1.69
N LEU A 18 -32.30 -21.15 -1.74
CA LEU A 18 -31.68 -20.48 -2.88
C LEU A 18 -30.21 -20.20 -2.57
N GLU A 19 -29.29 -20.60 -3.44
CA GLU A 19 -27.84 -20.38 -3.23
C GLU A 19 -27.42 -18.90 -3.28
N ALA A 20 -28.11 -18.07 -4.09
CA ALA A 20 -27.91 -16.62 -4.25
C ALA A 20 -26.48 -16.13 -3.91
N PRO A 21 -25.47 -16.41 -4.75
CA PRO A 21 -24.10 -15.94 -4.55
C PRO A 21 -24.02 -14.42 -4.60
N VAL A 22 -22.97 -13.86 -4.01
CA VAL A 22 -22.66 -12.43 -4.07
C VAL A 22 -22.27 -12.07 -5.50
N THR A 23 -23.08 -11.24 -6.16
CA THR A 23 -22.87 -10.84 -7.55
C THR A 23 -22.21 -9.46 -7.68
N SER A 24 -22.54 -8.54 -6.78
CA SER A 24 -21.91 -7.21 -6.76
C SER A 24 -21.84 -6.64 -5.35
N VAL A 25 -20.85 -5.79 -5.14
CA VAL A 25 -20.63 -5.11 -3.86
C VAL A 25 -20.24 -3.67 -4.12
N THR A 26 -20.94 -2.74 -3.49
CA THR A 26 -20.54 -1.33 -3.43
C THR A 26 -19.89 -1.04 -2.09
N VAL A 27 -18.60 -0.72 -2.08
CA VAL A 27 -17.83 -0.40 -0.87
C VAL A 27 -17.80 1.11 -0.69
N TYR A 28 -18.25 1.56 0.47
CA TYR A 28 -18.22 2.95 0.92
C TYR A 28 -17.06 3.18 1.90
N SER A 29 -17.04 4.34 2.55
CA SER A 29 -15.95 4.70 3.48
C SER A 29 -15.81 3.74 4.67
N ASP A 30 -16.90 3.17 5.20
CA ASP A 30 -16.91 2.34 6.42
C ASP A 30 -17.86 1.13 6.40
N GLN A 31 -18.59 0.96 5.30
CA GLN A 31 -19.53 -0.13 5.09
C GLN A 31 -19.60 -0.54 3.62
N ALA A 32 -20.27 -1.65 3.34
CA ALA A 32 -20.54 -2.11 1.99
C ALA A 32 -22.01 -2.46 1.79
N GLN A 33 -22.55 -2.14 0.62
CA GLN A 33 -23.80 -2.68 0.13
C GLN A 33 -23.50 -3.93 -0.68
N VAL A 34 -24.05 -5.05 -0.25
CA VAL A 34 -23.87 -6.35 -0.89
C VAL A 34 -25.16 -6.70 -1.63
N VAL A 35 -25.00 -7.18 -2.86
CA VAL A 35 -26.09 -7.69 -3.69
C VAL A 35 -25.83 -9.15 -4.02
N ARG A 36 -26.77 -10.00 -3.63
CA ARG A 36 -26.82 -11.42 -3.97
C ARG A 36 -27.91 -11.67 -4.99
N SER A 37 -27.63 -12.49 -5.99
CA SER A 37 -28.60 -12.81 -7.03
C SER A 37 -28.67 -14.31 -7.26
N GLY A 38 -29.89 -14.83 -7.45
CA GLY A 38 -30.12 -16.23 -7.76
C GLY A 38 -31.38 -16.41 -8.60
N SER A 39 -31.61 -17.62 -9.12
CA SER A 39 -32.84 -17.95 -9.84
C SER A 39 -33.54 -19.13 -9.16
N VAL A 40 -34.87 -19.07 -9.07
CA VAL A 40 -35.71 -20.12 -8.48
C VAL A 40 -37.00 -20.24 -9.29
N THR A 41 -37.50 -21.45 -9.47
CA THR A 41 -38.82 -21.67 -10.08
C THR A 41 -39.88 -21.60 -8.98
N VAL A 42 -40.82 -20.66 -9.10
CA VAL A 42 -41.90 -20.46 -8.12
C VAL A 42 -43.18 -21.12 -8.64
N HIS A 43 -43.88 -21.82 -7.75
CA HIS A 43 -45.17 -22.44 -8.02
C HIS A 43 -46.24 -21.97 -7.02
N GLY A 44 -47.03 -20.97 -7.40
CA GLY A 44 -48.02 -20.38 -6.50
C GLY A 44 -47.33 -19.51 -5.45
N SER A 45 -47.60 -19.76 -4.17
CA SER A 45 -46.96 -19.06 -3.04
C SER A 45 -45.92 -19.97 -2.40
N GLN A 46 -44.65 -19.60 -2.47
CA GLN A 46 -43.53 -20.40 -1.99
C GLN A 46 -42.59 -19.58 -1.11
N ARG A 47 -42.15 -20.16 0.00
CA ARG A 47 -41.13 -19.58 0.86
C ARG A 47 -39.74 -19.95 0.33
N VAL A 48 -38.91 -18.94 0.10
CA VAL A 48 -37.54 -19.10 -0.39
C VAL A 48 -36.57 -18.59 0.66
N ALA A 49 -35.69 -19.47 1.12
CA ALA A 49 -34.64 -19.13 2.10
C ALA A 49 -33.35 -18.74 1.37
N PHE A 50 -32.74 -17.64 1.78
CA PHE A 50 -31.42 -17.20 1.30
C PHE A 50 -30.32 -17.74 2.20
N PRO A 51 -29.05 -17.74 1.73
CA PRO A 51 -27.94 -18.06 2.61
C PRO A 51 -27.85 -17.05 3.74
N ARG A 52 -27.38 -17.52 4.90
CA ARG A 52 -27.31 -16.73 6.14
C ARG A 52 -26.46 -15.47 5.93
N LEU A 53 -27.01 -14.33 6.36
CA LEU A 53 -26.33 -13.04 6.32
C LEU A 53 -25.41 -12.85 7.53
N PRO A 54 -24.29 -12.12 7.40
CA PRO A 54 -23.35 -11.90 8.50
C PRO A 54 -23.98 -11.14 9.67
N GLN A 55 -23.48 -11.40 10.89
CA GLN A 55 -23.91 -10.69 12.11
C GLN A 55 -23.77 -9.16 12.04
N ARG A 56 -22.87 -8.63 11.19
CA ARG A 56 -22.63 -7.20 11.00
C ARG A 56 -23.58 -6.52 10.01
N THR A 57 -24.58 -7.25 9.52
CA THR A 57 -25.62 -6.74 8.61
C THR A 57 -26.53 -5.75 9.34
N ASP A 58 -26.85 -4.65 8.67
CA ASP A 58 -27.91 -3.74 9.09
C ASP A 58 -29.25 -4.33 8.66
N ILE A 59 -30.04 -4.81 9.63
CA ILE A 59 -31.32 -5.50 9.38
C ILE A 59 -32.30 -4.60 8.64
N ASP A 60 -32.30 -3.29 8.94
CA ASP A 60 -33.24 -2.34 8.35
C ASP A 60 -32.93 -2.04 6.88
N SER A 61 -31.77 -2.46 6.39
CA SER A 61 -31.33 -2.32 5.00
C SER A 61 -31.68 -3.51 4.10
N VAL A 62 -32.16 -4.62 4.67
CA VAL A 62 -32.44 -5.85 3.91
C VAL A 62 -33.62 -5.63 2.95
N ARG A 63 -33.39 -5.83 1.66
CA ARG A 63 -34.39 -5.69 0.59
C ARG A 63 -34.34 -6.89 -0.33
N VAL A 64 -35.50 -7.43 -0.69
CA VAL A 64 -35.64 -8.52 -1.66
C VAL A 64 -36.45 -8.02 -2.84
N GLU A 65 -35.90 -8.15 -4.04
CA GLU A 65 -36.54 -7.87 -5.31
C GLU A 65 -36.68 -9.18 -6.09
N ALA A 66 -37.80 -9.37 -6.77
CA ALA A 66 -38.04 -10.53 -7.63
C ALA A 66 -38.52 -10.08 -9.01
N GLU A 67 -37.94 -10.65 -10.06
CA GLU A 67 -38.36 -10.50 -11.45
C GLU A 67 -39.03 -11.81 -11.89
N GLY A 68 -40.33 -11.76 -12.20
CA GLY A 68 -41.15 -12.94 -12.53
C GLY A 68 -42.05 -13.46 -11.40
N ALA A 69 -41.94 -12.90 -10.20
CA ALA A 69 -42.86 -13.15 -9.07
C ALA A 69 -43.01 -11.90 -8.19
N GLU A 70 -44.10 -11.83 -7.43
CA GLU A 70 -44.34 -10.79 -6.42
C GLU A 70 -43.73 -11.21 -5.06
N VAL A 71 -43.08 -10.26 -4.37
CA VAL A 71 -42.55 -10.48 -3.01
C VAL A 71 -43.63 -10.09 -2.00
N SER A 72 -44.27 -11.08 -1.36
CA SER A 72 -45.36 -10.81 -0.42
C SER A 72 -44.87 -10.45 0.99
N HIS A 73 -43.82 -11.14 1.46
CA HIS A 73 -43.27 -10.94 2.80
C HIS A 73 -41.78 -11.28 2.85
N VAL A 74 -41.02 -10.57 3.68
CA VAL A 74 -39.62 -10.87 3.97
C VAL A 74 -39.44 -11.04 5.47
N ASP A 75 -39.10 -12.25 5.89
CA ASP A 75 -38.74 -12.60 7.25
C ASP A 75 -37.23 -12.45 7.44
N VAL A 76 -36.81 -11.73 8.49
CA VAL A 76 -35.42 -11.69 8.94
C VAL A 76 -35.36 -12.12 10.40
N ARG A 77 -34.63 -13.19 10.70
CA ARG A 77 -34.50 -13.74 12.05
C ARG A 77 -33.03 -13.83 12.47
N ALA A 78 -32.72 -13.28 13.64
CA ALA A 78 -31.42 -13.48 14.26
C ALA A 78 -31.26 -14.92 14.75
N VAL A 79 -30.14 -15.56 14.39
CA VAL A 79 -29.79 -16.90 14.84
C VAL A 79 -28.52 -16.83 15.68
N LYS A 80 -28.60 -17.37 16.89
CA LYS A 80 -27.44 -17.58 17.75
C LYS A 80 -26.81 -18.91 17.33
N GLY A 81 -25.61 -18.86 16.76
CA GLY A 81 -24.76 -20.05 16.60
C GLY A 81 -24.43 -20.66 17.96
N GLU A 82 -24.19 -21.97 17.98
CA GLU A 82 -23.79 -22.68 19.20
C GLU A 82 -22.55 -22.02 19.79
N ALA A 83 -22.63 -21.62 21.06
CA ALA A 83 -21.53 -20.96 21.75
C ALA A 83 -20.41 -21.97 21.99
N PHE A 84 -19.33 -21.86 21.22
CA PHE A 84 -18.13 -22.66 21.45
C PHE A 84 -17.36 -22.16 22.68
N SER A 85 -16.77 -23.08 23.45
CA SER A 85 -16.00 -22.72 24.65
C SER A 85 -14.71 -22.00 24.27
N GLN A 86 -14.52 -20.78 24.78
CA GLN A 86 -13.28 -20.01 24.63
C GLN A 86 -12.05 -20.81 25.12
N ASP A 87 -12.25 -21.74 26.05
CA ASP A 87 -11.20 -22.60 26.59
C ASP A 87 -10.70 -23.62 25.57
N GLU A 88 -11.56 -24.13 24.70
CA GLU A 88 -11.15 -25.06 23.65
C GLU A 88 -10.36 -24.34 22.54
N ALA A 89 -10.70 -23.09 22.23
CA ALA A 89 -9.96 -22.25 21.28
C ALA A 89 -8.55 -21.93 21.82
N ARG A 90 -8.45 -21.55 23.11
CA ARG A 90 -7.16 -21.33 23.79
C ARG A 90 -6.30 -22.60 23.80
N LYS A 91 -6.88 -23.74 24.19
CA LYS A 91 -6.17 -25.03 24.18
C LYS A 91 -5.62 -25.37 22.80
N LEU A 92 -6.39 -25.14 21.74
CA LEU A 92 -5.95 -25.44 20.38
C LEU A 92 -4.82 -24.52 19.91
N ILE A 93 -4.84 -23.24 20.28
CA ILE A 93 -3.73 -22.31 20.02
C ILE A 93 -2.46 -22.80 20.71
N THR A 94 -2.53 -23.11 22.01
CA THR A 94 -1.38 -23.61 22.78
C THR A 94 -0.81 -24.89 22.17
N GLN A 95 -1.66 -25.84 21.79
CA GLN A 95 -1.23 -27.08 21.13
C GLN A 95 -0.50 -26.83 19.80
N MET A 96 -0.94 -25.86 19.01
CA MET A 96 -0.26 -25.50 17.76
C MET A 96 1.10 -24.84 18.02
N GLU A 97 1.19 -23.97 19.03
CA GLU A 97 2.44 -23.30 19.42
C GLU A 97 3.48 -24.31 19.95
N ASP A 98 3.04 -25.26 20.78
CA ASP A 98 3.91 -26.32 21.30
C ASP A 98 4.46 -27.21 20.17
N LEU A 99 3.63 -27.52 19.17
CA LEU A 99 4.05 -28.28 18.00
C LEU A 99 5.04 -27.51 17.12
N ASP A 100 4.86 -26.21 16.94
CA ASP A 100 5.79 -25.36 16.19
C ASP A 100 7.17 -25.32 16.87
N VAL A 101 7.19 -25.17 18.20
CA VAL A 101 8.43 -25.19 19.00
C VAL A 101 9.10 -26.55 18.90
N ALA A 102 8.35 -27.64 18.99
CA ALA A 102 8.88 -29.00 18.88
C ALA A 102 9.47 -29.29 17.49
N LEU A 103 8.79 -28.86 16.42
CA LEU A 103 9.29 -29.01 15.04
C LEU A 103 10.58 -28.20 14.82
N ALA A 104 10.62 -26.96 15.28
CA ALA A 104 11.82 -26.12 15.19
C ALA A 104 13.02 -26.75 15.91
N ARG A 105 12.79 -27.40 17.06
CA ARG A 105 13.83 -28.14 17.79
C ARG A 105 14.34 -29.34 17.00
N LEU A 106 13.45 -30.16 16.43
CA LEU A 106 13.85 -31.33 15.63
C LEU A 106 14.62 -30.94 14.37
N ASP A 107 14.19 -29.86 13.69
CA ASP A 107 14.90 -29.35 12.51
C ASP A 107 16.30 -28.83 12.90
N ALA A 108 16.44 -28.15 14.04
CA ALA A 108 17.75 -27.72 14.54
C ALA A 108 18.66 -28.91 14.89
N GLU A 109 18.14 -29.97 15.53
CA GLU A 109 18.91 -31.18 15.84
C GLU A 109 19.36 -31.92 14.57
N ARG A 110 18.49 -31.99 13.54
CA ARG A 110 18.84 -32.54 12.23
C ARG A 110 20.00 -31.76 11.59
N ASP A 111 19.91 -30.44 11.58
CA ASP A 111 20.91 -29.58 10.94
C ASP A 111 22.29 -29.71 11.59
N VAL A 112 22.34 -29.92 12.91
CA VAL A 112 23.58 -30.22 13.64
C VAL A 112 24.20 -31.52 13.12
N HIS A 113 23.43 -32.60 13.00
CA HIS A 113 23.96 -33.88 12.50
C HIS A 113 24.35 -33.82 11.03
N GLN A 114 23.63 -33.05 10.22
CA GLN A 114 23.97 -32.82 8.81
C GLN A 114 25.32 -32.09 8.69
N ALA A 115 25.54 -31.06 9.51
CA ALA A 115 26.82 -30.36 9.56
C ALA A 115 27.97 -31.27 10.02
N GLN A 116 27.72 -32.19 10.95
CA GLN A 116 28.69 -33.21 11.37
C GLN A 116 29.08 -34.15 10.22
N ILE A 117 28.10 -34.62 9.44
CA ILE A 117 28.36 -35.44 8.24
C ILE A 117 29.21 -34.67 7.22
N GLU A 118 28.87 -33.41 6.94
CA GLU A 118 29.65 -32.59 6.01
C GLU A 118 31.08 -32.34 6.49
N ALA A 119 31.28 -32.12 7.80
CA ALA A 119 32.60 -31.97 8.39
C ALA A 119 33.43 -33.26 8.26
N LEU A 120 32.84 -34.42 8.58
CA LEU A 120 33.51 -35.72 8.46
C LEU A 120 33.88 -36.04 7.01
N ARG A 121 33.03 -35.70 6.03
CA ARG A 121 33.32 -35.87 4.60
C ARG A 121 34.49 -35.01 4.10
N ARG A 122 34.84 -33.92 4.78
CA ARG A 122 36.00 -33.07 4.45
C ARG A 122 37.33 -33.60 5.00
N VAL A 123 37.29 -34.55 5.94
CA VAL A 123 38.51 -35.17 6.48
C VAL A 123 39.11 -36.10 5.41
N ARG A 124 40.00 -35.54 4.58
CA ARG A 124 40.88 -36.33 3.72
C ARG A 124 42.16 -36.64 4.49
N PRO A 125 42.54 -37.90 4.67
CA PRO A 125 43.79 -38.22 5.34
C PRO A 125 44.96 -37.77 4.46
N LYS A 126 45.77 -36.82 4.95
CA LYS A 126 47.01 -36.37 4.31
C LYS A 126 48.16 -37.20 4.84
N VAL A 127 48.81 -37.99 3.98
CA VAL A 127 50.15 -38.49 4.26
C VAL A 127 51.09 -37.29 4.16
N SER A 128 51.74 -36.93 5.27
CA SER A 128 52.66 -35.80 5.33
C SER A 128 54.08 -36.30 5.55
N GLY A 129 54.97 -36.03 4.59
CA GLY A 129 56.43 -36.16 4.75
C GLY A 129 57.10 -37.10 3.76
N ASP A 130 57.96 -36.53 2.90
CA ASP A 130 59.00 -37.29 2.18
C ASP A 130 60.12 -37.60 3.17
N GLY A 131 60.02 -38.75 3.84
CA GLY A 131 61.05 -39.26 4.74
C GLY A 131 60.69 -40.63 5.31
N GLU A 132 61.69 -41.49 5.47
CA GLU A 132 61.57 -42.89 5.91
C GLU A 132 60.79 -43.10 7.22
N ALA A 133 60.70 -42.08 8.08
CA ALA A 133 59.87 -42.10 9.29
C ALA A 133 58.34 -42.14 9.02
N ALA A 134 57.89 -41.66 7.86
CA ALA A 134 56.47 -41.71 7.45
C ALA A 134 56.03 -43.13 7.02
N ARG A 135 56.97 -43.94 6.53
CA ARG A 135 56.70 -45.33 6.11
C ARG A 135 56.51 -46.29 7.30
N ALA A 136 57.12 -45.99 8.45
CA ALA A 136 56.98 -46.79 9.66
C ALA A 136 55.64 -46.57 10.41
N GLN A 137 54.91 -45.49 10.13
CA GLN A 137 53.59 -45.21 10.74
C GLN A 137 52.41 -45.62 9.83
N ALA A 138 52.67 -46.06 8.60
CA ALA A 138 51.67 -46.57 7.66
C ALA A 138 51.45 -48.08 7.84
N HIS A 139 51.10 -48.54 9.05
CA HIS A 139 50.62 -49.91 9.22
C HIS A 139 49.22 -50.05 8.58
N PRO A 140 48.98 -51.04 7.70
CA PRO A 140 47.68 -51.24 7.02
C PRO A 140 46.48 -51.37 7.98
N SER A 141 46.71 -51.85 9.21
CA SER A 141 45.68 -52.03 10.25
C SER A 141 45.16 -50.71 10.85
N GLY A 142 45.98 -49.66 10.92
CA GLY A 142 45.55 -48.34 11.43
C GLY A 142 44.61 -47.63 10.46
N TRP A 143 44.85 -47.79 9.16
CA TRP A 143 44.05 -47.21 8.08
C TRP A 143 42.69 -47.88 7.93
N SER A 144 42.62 -49.21 8.03
CA SER A 144 41.35 -49.93 8.01
C SER A 144 40.48 -49.58 9.22
N THR A 145 41.07 -49.39 10.40
CA THR A 145 40.38 -48.99 11.64
C THR A 145 39.84 -47.55 11.56
N ALA A 146 40.61 -46.62 11.00
CA ALA A 146 40.15 -45.25 10.80
C ALA A 146 39.05 -45.14 9.73
N ALA A 147 39.16 -45.92 8.65
CA ALA A 147 38.15 -45.99 7.59
C ALA A 147 36.84 -46.59 8.10
N SER A 148 36.89 -47.69 8.88
CA SER A 148 35.68 -48.29 9.47
C SER A 148 35.03 -47.34 10.46
N PHE A 149 35.81 -46.65 11.31
CA PHE A 149 35.29 -45.65 12.23
C PHE A 149 34.53 -44.52 11.51
N LEU A 150 35.06 -44.00 10.41
CA LEU A 150 34.39 -42.97 9.61
C LEU A 150 33.10 -43.48 8.96
N VAL A 151 33.14 -44.68 8.37
CA VAL A 151 31.95 -45.31 7.76
C VAL A 151 30.86 -45.54 8.81
N ASP A 152 31.21 -46.10 9.97
CA ASP A 152 30.28 -46.39 11.06
C ASP A 152 29.70 -45.10 11.67
N THR A 153 30.53 -44.06 11.81
CA THR A 153 30.09 -42.76 12.34
C THR A 153 29.13 -42.08 11.36
N LEU A 154 29.43 -42.09 10.06
CA LEU A 154 28.54 -41.55 9.02
C LEU A 154 27.21 -42.32 8.99
N ALA A 155 27.26 -43.65 9.01
CA ALA A 155 26.05 -44.49 9.03
C ALA A 155 25.18 -44.22 10.26
N ARG A 156 25.78 -44.01 11.43
CA ARG A 156 25.07 -43.67 12.67
C ARG A 156 24.41 -42.29 12.61
N LEU A 157 25.11 -41.28 12.10
CA LEU A 157 24.57 -39.94 11.93
C LEU A 157 23.43 -39.91 10.91
N ASP A 158 23.58 -40.61 9.78
CA ASP A 158 22.51 -40.77 8.78
C ASP A 158 21.29 -41.47 9.38
N ALA A 159 21.48 -42.49 10.21
CA ALA A 159 20.38 -43.16 10.90
C ALA A 159 19.67 -42.22 11.90
N ARG A 160 20.41 -41.35 12.59
CA ARG A 160 19.85 -40.36 13.51
C ARG A 160 19.04 -39.29 12.77
N ILE A 161 19.53 -38.80 11.65
CA ILE A 161 18.80 -37.86 10.78
C ILE A 161 17.48 -38.47 10.33
N ARG A 162 17.49 -39.71 9.80
CA ARG A 162 16.25 -40.40 9.39
C ARG A 162 15.25 -40.56 10.54
N ALA A 163 15.73 -40.83 11.76
CA ALA A 163 14.86 -40.94 12.93
C ALA A 163 14.23 -39.59 13.31
N LEU A 164 14.99 -38.49 13.28
CA LEU A 164 14.49 -37.14 13.54
C LEU A 164 13.48 -36.70 12.47
N GLU A 165 13.73 -37.03 11.20
CA GLU A 165 12.80 -36.75 10.10
C GLU A 165 11.47 -37.50 10.25
N ALA A 166 11.51 -38.78 10.65
CA ALA A 166 10.30 -39.56 10.93
C ALA A 166 9.47 -38.99 12.10
N GLN A 167 10.14 -38.50 13.15
CA GLN A 167 9.48 -37.81 14.27
C GLN A 167 8.86 -36.48 13.82
N ALA A 168 9.60 -35.68 13.05
CA ALA A 168 9.11 -34.42 12.50
C ALA A 168 7.89 -34.63 11.61
N GLU A 169 7.87 -35.70 10.80
CA GLU A 169 6.72 -36.03 9.96
C GLU A 169 5.46 -36.38 10.78
N THR A 170 5.63 -37.05 11.93
CA THR A 170 4.51 -37.36 12.83
C THR A 170 3.94 -36.09 13.46
N LEU A 171 4.80 -35.17 13.92
CA LEU A 171 4.37 -33.88 14.46
C LEU A 171 3.73 -32.98 13.38
N ARG A 172 4.23 -33.00 12.14
CA ARG A 172 3.61 -32.29 11.01
C ARG A 172 2.20 -32.80 10.73
N LYS A 173 1.97 -34.12 10.80
CA LYS A 173 0.63 -34.70 10.67
C LYS A 173 -0.31 -34.24 11.78
N GLN A 174 0.15 -34.20 13.03
CA GLN A 174 -0.62 -33.67 14.16
C GLN A 174 -0.95 -32.18 13.97
N GLN A 175 0.04 -31.38 13.57
CA GLN A 175 -0.14 -29.96 13.27
C GLN A 175 -1.20 -29.75 12.18
N GLN A 176 -1.17 -30.57 11.12
CA GLN A 176 -2.17 -30.49 10.05
C GLN A 176 -3.58 -30.87 10.55
N GLN A 177 -3.72 -31.86 11.42
CA GLN A 177 -5.01 -32.19 12.04
C GLN A 177 -5.54 -31.04 12.89
N HIS A 178 -4.69 -30.40 13.70
CA HIS A 178 -5.08 -29.22 14.49
C HIS A 178 -5.46 -28.03 13.60
N LYS A 179 -4.77 -27.82 12.47
CA LYS A 179 -5.11 -26.81 11.47
C LYS A 179 -6.50 -27.04 10.86
N VAL A 180 -6.82 -28.28 10.51
CA VAL A 180 -8.15 -28.63 9.98
C VAL A 180 -9.23 -28.42 11.03
N ARG A 181 -8.99 -28.82 12.29
CA ARG A 181 -9.91 -28.58 13.41
C ARG A 181 -10.12 -27.09 13.68
N ALA A 182 -9.06 -26.30 13.64
CA ALA A 182 -9.11 -24.85 13.76
C ALA A 182 -9.88 -24.19 12.61
N ALA A 183 -9.71 -24.66 11.37
CA ALA A 183 -10.44 -24.16 10.22
C ALA A 183 -11.94 -24.50 10.32
N ALA A 184 -12.29 -25.68 10.82
CA ALA A 184 -13.67 -26.06 11.11
C ALA A 184 -14.29 -25.14 12.17
N LEU A 185 -13.54 -24.79 13.21
CA LEU A 185 -13.93 -23.82 14.24
C LEU A 185 -14.20 -22.42 13.67
N GLY A 186 -13.41 -21.99 12.69
CA GLY A 186 -13.65 -20.74 11.98
C GLY A 186 -14.94 -20.73 11.15
N LYS A 187 -15.45 -21.89 10.71
CA LYS A 187 -16.70 -22.00 9.94
C LYS A 187 -17.94 -21.89 10.81
N THR A 188 -17.94 -22.44 12.03
CA THR A 188 -19.05 -22.36 12.98
C THR A 188 -19.32 -20.93 13.47
N PHE A 189 -18.33 -20.04 13.46
CA PHE A 189 -18.56 -18.61 13.71
C PHE A 189 -19.43 -17.94 12.63
N GLY A 190 -19.42 -18.50 11.41
CA GLY A 190 -20.35 -18.15 10.33
C GLY A 190 -21.80 -18.53 10.61
N GLU A 191 -22.07 -19.28 11.69
CA GLU A 191 -23.43 -19.64 12.06
C GLU A 191 -24.15 -18.56 12.87
N GLN A 192 -23.44 -17.58 13.45
CA GLN A 192 -24.07 -16.38 14.04
C GLN A 192 -24.39 -15.37 12.94
N GLY A 193 -25.66 -14.99 12.81
CA GLY A 193 -26.08 -14.09 11.74
C GLY A 193 -27.59 -13.95 11.63
N PHE A 194 -28.05 -13.62 10.43
CA PHE A 194 -29.47 -13.46 10.13
C PHE A 194 -29.90 -14.46 9.07
N GLU A 195 -30.91 -15.26 9.39
CA GLU A 195 -31.65 -16.02 8.39
C GLU A 195 -32.66 -15.12 7.72
N VAL A 196 -32.65 -15.12 6.39
CA VAL A 196 -33.56 -14.33 5.57
C VAL A 196 -34.38 -15.29 4.71
N ALA A 197 -35.69 -15.13 4.74
CA ALA A 197 -36.60 -15.85 3.87
C ALA A 197 -37.61 -14.88 3.26
N ALA A 198 -37.90 -15.04 1.97
CA ALA A 198 -38.94 -14.29 1.29
C ALA A 198 -40.06 -15.23 0.85
N THR A 199 -41.31 -14.81 1.03
CA THR A 199 -42.46 -15.47 0.42
C THR A 199 -42.71 -14.86 -0.94
N LEU A 200 -42.54 -15.66 -2.00
CA LEU A 200 -42.73 -15.27 -3.39
C LEU A 200 -44.05 -15.84 -3.92
N ALA A 201 -44.83 -15.01 -4.61
CA ALA A 201 -46.06 -15.40 -5.28
C ALA A 201 -45.90 -15.27 -6.80
N GLY A 202 -45.97 -16.37 -7.52
CA GLY A 202 -45.79 -16.37 -8.98
C GLY A 202 -45.84 -17.76 -9.61
N GLN A 203 -45.67 -17.81 -10.92
CA GLN A 203 -45.54 -19.06 -11.67
C GLN A 203 -44.39 -18.95 -12.67
N GLY A 204 -43.39 -19.83 -12.52
CA GLY A 204 -42.27 -19.95 -13.46
C GLY A 204 -40.93 -19.50 -12.90
N ALA A 205 -39.94 -19.39 -13.79
CA ALA A 205 -38.58 -19.01 -13.44
C ALA A 205 -38.53 -17.55 -12.97
N THR A 206 -38.09 -17.33 -11.74
CA THR A 206 -38.00 -16.04 -11.09
C THR A 206 -36.55 -15.73 -10.76
N LYS A 207 -36.06 -14.55 -11.16
CA LYS A 207 -34.77 -14.04 -10.70
C LYS A 207 -34.99 -13.26 -9.42
N VAL A 208 -34.19 -13.55 -8.40
CA VAL A 208 -34.33 -12.94 -7.08
C VAL A 208 -33.03 -12.25 -6.71
N LYS A 209 -33.15 -11.02 -6.20
CA LYS A 209 -32.04 -10.16 -5.80
C LYS A 209 -32.23 -9.74 -4.35
N LEU A 210 -31.25 -10.06 -3.50
CA LEU A 210 -31.20 -9.66 -2.10
C LEU A 210 -30.13 -8.58 -1.93
N THR A 211 -30.51 -7.42 -1.39
CA THR A 211 -29.63 -6.28 -1.14
C THR A 211 -29.59 -5.98 0.36
N TYR A 212 -28.39 -5.75 0.91
CA TYR A 212 -28.22 -5.37 2.31
C TYR A 212 -26.93 -4.58 2.53
N LEU A 213 -26.89 -3.77 3.58
CA LEU A 213 -25.71 -3.08 4.08
C LEU A 213 -25.04 -3.92 5.17
N THR A 214 -23.71 -4.05 5.10
CA THR A 214 -22.91 -4.72 6.12
C THR A 214 -21.70 -3.87 6.49
N ARG A 215 -21.33 -3.88 7.77
CA ARG A 215 -20.20 -3.11 8.29
C ARG A 215 -18.90 -3.91 8.23
N GLY A 216 -17.79 -3.19 8.34
CA GLY A 216 -16.45 -3.79 8.37
C GLY A 216 -15.83 -3.93 6.99
N ALA A 217 -16.31 -3.17 6.01
CA ALA A 217 -15.64 -2.99 4.72
C ALA A 217 -15.28 -1.52 4.55
N ARG A 218 -14.12 -1.23 3.98
CA ARG A 218 -13.69 0.15 3.68
C ARG A 218 -12.76 0.14 2.48
N TRP A 219 -12.59 1.31 1.88
CA TRP A 219 -11.57 1.51 0.85
C TRP A 219 -10.85 2.85 1.02
N HIS A 220 -9.67 2.98 0.43
CA HIS A 220 -8.93 4.24 0.34
C HIS A 220 -8.33 4.43 -1.05
N PRO A 221 -8.36 5.65 -1.61
CA PRO A 221 -7.74 5.96 -2.89
C PRO A 221 -6.21 5.91 -2.81
N ARG A 222 -5.57 5.35 -3.86
CA ARG A 222 -4.12 5.30 -4.03
C ARG A 222 -3.74 5.52 -5.48
N TYR A 223 -2.65 6.25 -5.69
CA TYR A 223 -2.13 6.60 -7.00
C TYR A 223 -0.73 6.06 -7.21
N GLU A 224 -0.44 5.72 -8.45
CA GLU A 224 0.89 5.44 -8.96
C GLU A 224 1.11 6.33 -10.17
N LEU A 225 2.13 7.20 -10.09
CA LEU A 225 2.43 8.20 -11.10
C LEU A 225 3.83 7.97 -11.64
N GLN A 226 3.92 7.62 -12.92
CA GLN A 226 5.16 7.30 -13.60
C GLN A 226 5.46 8.31 -14.70
N LEU A 227 6.47 9.14 -14.47
CA LEU A 227 6.94 10.11 -15.44
C LEU A 227 7.75 9.41 -16.53
N GLN A 228 7.41 9.67 -17.79
CA GLN A 228 8.16 9.28 -18.97
C GLN A 228 8.78 10.56 -19.58
N PRO A 229 10.04 10.90 -19.27
CA PRO A 229 10.64 12.15 -19.69
C PRO A 229 10.75 12.31 -21.21
N GLU A 230 11.04 11.22 -21.92
CA GLU A 230 11.23 11.21 -23.37
C GLU A 230 9.95 11.53 -24.15
N SER A 231 8.80 11.03 -23.68
CA SER A 231 7.49 11.24 -24.32
C SER A 231 6.72 12.43 -23.73
N GLN A 232 7.26 13.09 -22.69
CA GLN A 232 6.58 14.13 -21.91
C GLN A 232 5.17 13.69 -21.47
N ARG A 233 5.06 12.43 -21.02
CA ARG A 233 3.82 11.85 -20.49
C ARG A 233 3.99 11.43 -19.04
N MET A 234 2.92 11.58 -18.26
CA MET A 234 2.76 10.92 -16.98
C MET A 234 1.77 9.77 -17.17
N GLN A 235 2.16 8.54 -16.87
CA GLN A 235 1.21 7.44 -16.70
C GLN A 235 0.66 7.48 -15.28
N MET A 236 -0.66 7.48 -15.17
CA MET A 236 -1.37 7.48 -13.90
C MET A 236 -2.17 6.19 -13.78
N ALA A 237 -1.93 5.44 -12.71
CA ALA A 237 -2.79 4.35 -12.30
C ALA A 237 -3.45 4.68 -10.96
N PHE A 238 -4.78 4.62 -10.94
CA PHE A 238 -5.61 4.85 -9.77
C PHE A 238 -6.20 3.53 -9.27
N TYR A 239 -5.96 3.26 -7.99
CA TYR A 239 -6.38 2.06 -7.30
C TYR A 239 -7.23 2.41 -6.09
N GLY A 240 -8.18 1.54 -5.77
CA GLY A 240 -8.79 1.50 -4.44
C GLY A 240 -8.17 0.40 -3.60
N ARG A 241 -7.57 0.74 -2.46
CA ARG A 241 -7.18 -0.26 -1.46
C ARG A 241 -8.39 -0.64 -0.64
N VAL A 242 -8.91 -1.85 -0.85
CA VAL A 242 -10.11 -2.36 -0.19
C VAL A 242 -9.73 -3.33 0.91
N SER A 243 -10.35 -3.23 2.08
CA SER A 243 -10.26 -4.22 3.15
C SER A 243 -11.65 -4.60 3.61
N GLN A 244 -11.84 -5.89 3.95
CA GLN A 244 -13.15 -6.39 4.36
C GLN A 244 -13.06 -7.44 5.48
N GLU A 245 -13.85 -7.20 6.51
CA GLU A 245 -14.02 -7.99 7.74
C GLU A 245 -15.51 -8.13 8.05
N THR A 246 -16.32 -8.27 6.99
CA THR A 246 -17.78 -8.34 7.10
C THR A 246 -18.23 -9.68 7.68
N GLY A 247 -17.35 -10.70 7.65
CA GLY A 247 -17.66 -12.07 8.02
C GLY A 247 -18.09 -12.94 6.83
N GLU A 248 -18.11 -12.37 5.63
CA GLU A 248 -18.49 -13.04 4.39
C GLU A 248 -17.40 -12.93 3.33
N ASP A 249 -17.27 -13.95 2.49
CA ASP A 249 -16.37 -13.97 1.35
C ASP A 249 -17.09 -13.47 0.09
N TRP A 250 -16.45 -12.58 -0.65
CA TRP A 250 -16.95 -12.08 -1.93
C TRP A 250 -16.15 -12.75 -3.05
N GLU A 251 -16.71 -13.78 -3.68
CA GLU A 251 -16.03 -14.55 -4.72
C GLU A 251 -16.61 -14.22 -6.10
N GLY A 252 -15.78 -13.73 -7.02
CA GLY A 252 -16.22 -13.38 -8.37
C GLY A 252 -17.24 -12.24 -8.43
N ALA A 253 -17.24 -11.34 -7.46
CA ALA A 253 -18.19 -10.23 -7.39
C ALA A 253 -17.68 -9.01 -8.17
N ARG A 254 -18.60 -8.26 -8.79
CA ARG A 254 -18.28 -6.93 -9.35
C ARG A 254 -18.17 -5.92 -8.21
N LEU A 255 -17.00 -5.31 -8.05
CA LEU A 255 -16.80 -4.30 -7.01
C LEU A 255 -17.03 -2.90 -7.58
N THR A 256 -17.70 -2.07 -6.78
CA THR A 256 -17.87 -0.65 -7.03
C THR A 256 -17.41 0.11 -5.79
N LEU A 257 -16.48 1.04 -5.92
CA LEU A 257 -15.99 1.86 -4.82
C LEU A 257 -16.63 3.24 -4.90
N SER A 258 -17.24 3.68 -3.81
CA SER A 258 -18.01 4.92 -3.78
C SER A 258 -17.57 5.82 -2.64
N THR A 259 -17.53 7.13 -2.91
CA THR A 259 -17.32 8.18 -1.89
C THR A 259 -18.65 8.66 -1.30
N ALA A 260 -19.79 8.11 -1.75
CA ALA A 260 -21.11 8.41 -1.20
C ALA A 260 -21.22 8.01 0.28
N LEU A 261 -22.06 8.75 0.99
CA LEU A 261 -22.58 8.31 2.27
C LEU A 261 -23.93 7.62 2.02
N PRO A 262 -24.06 6.31 2.27
CA PRO A 262 -25.36 5.67 2.30
C PRO A 262 -26.18 6.30 3.44
N ALA A 263 -27.15 7.14 3.08
CA ALA A 263 -27.94 7.88 4.06
C ALA A 263 -28.88 6.94 4.84
N ASN A 264 -28.69 6.86 6.15
CA ASN A 264 -29.65 6.24 7.07
C ASN A 264 -30.50 7.29 7.83
N ALA A 265 -30.40 8.58 7.46
CA ALA A 265 -31.13 9.67 8.11
C ALA A 265 -32.63 9.65 7.74
N THR A 266 -33.39 8.79 8.41
CA THR A 266 -34.86 8.72 8.29
C THR A 266 -35.59 9.74 9.19
N ALA A 267 -34.88 10.36 10.14
CA ALA A 267 -35.45 11.35 11.06
C ALA A 267 -35.21 12.78 10.57
N MET A 268 -36.26 13.42 10.05
CA MET A 268 -36.23 14.85 9.72
C MET A 268 -36.20 15.68 11.02
N PRO A 269 -35.28 16.65 11.17
CA PRO A 269 -35.26 17.52 12.34
C PRO A 269 -36.54 18.36 12.36
N ARG A 270 -37.25 18.36 13.49
CA ARG A 270 -38.45 19.19 13.67
C ARG A 270 -38.02 20.58 14.13
N LEU A 271 -38.48 21.62 13.42
CA LEU A 271 -38.33 23.00 13.86
C LEU A 271 -39.04 23.18 15.21
N THR A 272 -38.29 23.60 16.23
CA THR A 272 -38.87 24.00 17.51
C THR A 272 -39.28 25.48 17.43
N THR A 273 -40.48 25.81 17.90
CA THR A 273 -40.99 27.18 17.91
C THR A 273 -40.13 28.07 18.80
N TRP A 274 -39.70 29.22 18.29
CA TRP A 274 -38.97 30.21 19.08
C TRP A 274 -39.93 30.89 20.06
N LYS A 275 -39.57 30.95 21.35
CA LYS A 275 -40.31 31.70 22.37
C LYS A 275 -39.49 32.90 22.79
N LEU A 276 -39.97 34.11 22.51
CA LEU A 276 -39.38 35.33 23.07
C LEU A 276 -39.87 35.50 24.52
N GLY A 277 -38.94 35.72 25.45
CA GLY A 277 -39.24 35.96 26.86
C GLY A 277 -38.15 36.77 27.54
N ILE A 278 -38.48 37.42 28.66
CA ILE A 278 -37.63 38.38 29.40
C ILE A 278 -36.58 37.66 30.28
N ARG A 279 -36.57 36.32 30.29
CA ARG A 279 -35.55 35.51 30.95
C ARG A 279 -34.95 34.58 29.91
N GLU A 280 -33.62 34.54 29.82
CA GLU A 280 -32.87 33.49 29.13
C GLU A 280 -33.15 32.14 29.81
N ARG A 281 -34.33 31.56 29.56
CA ARG A 281 -34.61 30.17 29.94
C ARG A 281 -34.21 29.30 28.77
N PHE A 282 -33.03 28.71 28.93
CA PHE A 282 -32.51 27.51 28.27
C PHE A 282 -33.47 26.93 27.22
N ILE A 283 -33.19 27.20 25.94
CA ILE A 283 -33.74 26.43 24.83
C ILE A 283 -33.32 24.98 25.10
N PRO A 284 -34.24 24.02 25.25
CA PRO A 284 -33.85 22.61 25.35
C PRO A 284 -33.02 22.32 24.10
N SER A 285 -31.72 22.10 24.29
CA SER A 285 -30.88 21.61 23.21
C SER A 285 -31.55 20.32 22.72
N PRO A 286 -31.79 20.14 21.41
CA PRO A 286 -32.28 18.88 20.88
C PRO A 286 -31.46 17.75 21.52
N PRO A 287 -32.09 16.65 21.97
CA PRO A 287 -31.32 15.51 22.44
C PRO A 287 -30.29 15.21 21.36
N GLN A 288 -29.02 15.20 21.76
CA GLN A 288 -27.94 14.87 20.86
C GLN A 288 -28.17 13.43 20.43
N HIS A 289 -28.89 13.24 19.32
CA HIS A 289 -28.65 12.09 18.49
C HIS A 289 -27.24 12.34 17.95
N ARG A 290 -26.25 11.95 18.75
CA ARG A 290 -24.94 11.59 18.22
C ARG A 290 -25.27 10.52 17.21
N GLU A 291 -25.34 10.90 15.95
CA GLU A 291 -24.85 10.06 14.87
C GLU A 291 -23.35 9.93 15.15
N ALA A 292 -23.02 9.15 16.19
CA ALA A 292 -21.66 8.78 16.50
C ALA A 292 -21.29 7.79 15.41
N LEU A 293 -20.94 8.31 14.24
CA LEU A 293 -19.99 7.61 13.39
C LEU A 293 -18.75 7.44 14.26
N ARG A 294 -18.60 6.20 14.71
CA ARG A 294 -17.47 5.80 15.54
C ARG A 294 -16.23 6.05 14.68
N PRO A 295 -15.11 6.50 15.28
CA PRO A 295 -13.86 6.61 14.54
C PRO A 295 -13.66 5.30 13.77
N ALA A 296 -13.21 5.42 12.51
CA ALA A 296 -12.87 4.25 11.73
C ALA A 296 -12.04 3.31 12.63
N PRO A 297 -12.35 2.01 12.70
CA PRO A 297 -11.48 1.08 13.42
C PRO A 297 -10.06 1.36 12.92
N ALA A 298 -9.12 1.53 13.86
CA ALA A 298 -7.76 1.94 13.54
C ALA A 298 -7.29 1.17 12.31
N ALA A 299 -6.78 1.88 11.30
CA ALA A 299 -6.11 1.24 10.19
C ALA A 299 -5.22 0.15 10.80
N PRO A 300 -5.33 -1.13 10.36
CA PRO A 300 -4.45 -2.16 10.88
C PRO A 300 -3.07 -1.55 10.78
N ALA A 301 -2.37 -1.47 11.92
CA ALA A 301 -1.05 -0.86 11.99
C ALA A 301 -0.32 -1.28 10.73
N SER A 302 0.24 -0.30 9.99
CA SER A 302 0.92 -0.52 8.71
C SER A 302 2.13 -1.40 8.95
N ASN A 303 1.85 -2.68 9.17
CA ASN A 303 2.76 -3.76 9.13
C ASN A 303 2.98 -3.90 7.64
N LEU A 304 4.09 -3.36 7.15
CA LEU A 304 4.73 -3.91 5.96
C LEU A 304 5.04 -5.38 6.27
N ARG A 305 4.01 -6.23 6.17
CA ARG A 305 4.04 -7.68 6.23
C ARG A 305 3.02 -8.18 5.24
N ALA A 306 3.43 -8.16 3.97
CA ALA A 306 2.96 -9.16 3.04
C ALA A 306 3.28 -10.55 3.62
N THR A 307 2.30 -11.45 3.55
CA THR A 307 2.32 -12.85 3.98
C THR A 307 2.13 -13.09 5.49
N SER A 308 0.99 -12.65 6.04
CA SER A 308 0.43 -13.46 7.13
C SER A 308 0.06 -14.82 6.54
N SER A 309 0.75 -15.88 6.93
CA SER A 309 0.39 -17.24 6.50
C SER A 309 -1.09 -17.50 6.83
N PRO A 310 -1.81 -18.36 6.08
CA PRO A 310 -3.18 -18.74 6.42
C PRO A 310 -3.34 -19.14 7.90
N GLU A 311 -2.29 -19.69 8.48
CA GLU A 311 -2.14 -20.05 9.89
C GLU A 311 -2.08 -18.85 10.85
N GLN A 312 -1.37 -17.77 10.49
CA GLN A 312 -1.37 -16.55 11.31
C GLN A 312 -2.73 -15.84 11.30
N VAL A 313 -3.44 -15.88 10.16
CA VAL A 313 -4.82 -15.36 10.08
C VAL A 313 -5.77 -16.21 10.91
N LEU A 314 -5.63 -17.54 10.86
CA LEU A 314 -6.43 -18.47 11.65
C LEU A 314 -6.16 -18.30 13.16
N ARG A 315 -4.89 -18.14 13.54
CA ARG A 315 -4.47 -17.86 14.92
C ARG A 315 -4.98 -16.51 15.42
N ALA A 316 -4.89 -15.45 14.60
CA ALA A 316 -5.45 -14.15 14.94
C ALA A 316 -6.97 -14.22 15.17
N ARG A 317 -7.70 -15.00 14.34
CA ARG A 317 -9.13 -15.26 14.55
C ARG A 317 -9.40 -16.01 15.85
N LEU A 318 -8.61 -17.05 16.17
CA LEU A 318 -8.75 -17.81 17.42
C LEU A 318 -8.43 -16.96 18.67
N LEU A 319 -7.43 -16.08 18.61
CA LEU A 319 -7.07 -15.18 19.72
C LEU A 319 -8.17 -14.16 20.02
N VAL A 320 -8.78 -13.59 18.97
CA VAL A 320 -9.97 -12.75 19.11
C VAL A 320 -11.14 -13.53 19.73
N MET A 321 -11.32 -14.81 19.38
CA MET A 321 -12.34 -15.69 20.00
C MET A 321 -12.07 -16.00 21.48
N ALA A 322 -10.80 -16.08 21.89
CA ALA A 322 -10.40 -16.27 23.28
C ALA A 322 -10.60 -15.01 24.17
N GLY A 323 -11.15 -13.92 23.64
CA GLY A 323 -11.32 -12.66 24.38
C GLY A 323 -10.00 -11.94 24.68
N GLU A 324 -8.91 -12.35 24.06
CA GLU A 324 -7.59 -11.75 24.24
C GLU A 324 -7.36 -10.72 23.13
N ARG A 325 -7.00 -9.48 23.52
CA ARG A 325 -6.44 -8.52 22.56
C ARG A 325 -5.08 -9.08 22.11
N PRO A 326 -4.69 -8.95 20.83
CA PRO A 326 -3.33 -9.25 20.42
C PRO A 326 -2.39 -8.42 21.31
N GLN A 327 -1.68 -9.07 22.23
CA GLN A 327 -0.66 -8.38 23.00
C GLN A 327 0.46 -8.04 22.01
N THR A 328 0.80 -6.75 21.92
CA THR A 328 2.13 -6.36 21.47
C THR A 328 3.14 -7.17 22.29
N PRO A 329 4.08 -7.90 21.65
CA PRO A 329 5.13 -8.58 22.38
C PRO A 329 5.78 -7.59 23.35
N PRO A 330 6.05 -7.96 24.61
CA PRO A 330 6.73 -7.08 25.52
C PRO A 330 8.06 -6.67 24.89
N GLU A 331 8.29 -5.37 24.83
CA GLU A 331 9.58 -4.78 24.49
C GLU A 331 10.64 -5.45 25.39
N PRO A 332 11.67 -6.12 24.84
CA PRO A 332 12.69 -6.73 25.68
C PRO A 332 13.45 -5.62 26.40
N ALA A 333 13.18 -5.49 27.70
CA ALA A 333 13.95 -4.67 28.61
C ALA A 333 15.41 -5.12 28.58
N LYS A 334 16.28 -4.17 28.21
CA LYS A 334 17.73 -4.14 28.47
C LYS A 334 18.50 -5.42 28.09
N ALA A 335 18.81 -5.57 26.80
CA ALA A 335 20.03 -6.25 26.37
C ALA A 335 21.12 -5.18 26.16
N ARG A 336 21.74 -4.73 27.25
CA ARG A 336 22.96 -3.90 27.20
C ARG A 336 24.25 -4.71 27.30
N ASP A 337 24.15 -6.05 27.36
CA ASP A 337 25.31 -6.93 27.61
C ASP A 337 25.48 -8.06 26.58
N ALA A 338 24.90 -7.94 25.37
CA ALA A 338 25.02 -8.95 24.30
C ALA A 338 25.63 -8.41 23.00
N GLU A 339 26.43 -7.34 23.08
CA GLU A 339 27.13 -6.74 21.93
C GLU A 339 28.51 -7.36 21.63
N ALA A 340 28.82 -8.51 22.22
CA ALA A 340 30.08 -9.21 21.98
C ALA A 340 29.85 -10.70 21.78
N GLN A 341 29.41 -11.14 20.59
CA GLN A 341 29.60 -12.50 20.02
C GLN A 341 28.84 -12.77 18.69
N HIS A 342 28.81 -11.86 17.72
CA HIS A 342 28.28 -12.20 16.38
C HIS A 342 29.10 -11.59 15.23
N GLU A 343 30.40 -11.91 15.19
CA GLU A 343 31.17 -11.83 13.95
C GLU A 343 31.20 -13.22 13.28
N GLY A 344 30.76 -13.31 12.02
CA GLY A 344 31.16 -14.42 11.12
C GLY A 344 30.09 -15.35 10.54
N ARG A 345 28.79 -15.02 10.54
CA ARG A 345 27.77 -15.90 9.91
C ARG A 345 27.39 -15.43 8.49
N LEU A 346 27.90 -16.13 7.48
CA LEU A 346 27.66 -15.87 6.05
C LEU A 346 26.33 -16.48 5.55
N SER A 347 25.79 -15.94 4.46
CA SER A 347 24.47 -16.24 3.87
C SER A 347 24.64 -16.70 2.42
N THR A 348 23.62 -17.35 1.84
CA THR A 348 23.65 -17.81 0.44
C THR A 348 22.53 -17.17 -0.35
N LEU A 349 22.82 -16.65 -1.54
CA LEU A 349 21.83 -16.17 -2.48
C LEU A 349 21.73 -17.13 -3.66
N MET A 350 20.52 -17.50 -4.08
CA MET A 350 20.31 -18.35 -5.26
C MET A 350 19.08 -17.94 -6.04
N GLY A 351 18.93 -18.39 -7.28
CA GLY A 351 17.84 -17.94 -8.11
C GLY A 351 17.78 -18.60 -9.48
N SER A 352 16.74 -18.29 -10.24
CA SER A 352 16.61 -18.68 -11.64
C SER A 352 16.28 -17.48 -12.51
N VAL A 353 16.81 -17.47 -13.73
CA VAL A 353 16.65 -16.41 -14.71
C VAL A 353 15.85 -16.93 -15.91
N LEU A 354 14.78 -16.22 -16.27
CA LEU A 354 13.87 -16.57 -17.35
C LEU A 354 13.79 -15.46 -18.41
N ASP A 355 13.37 -15.80 -19.62
CA ASP A 355 12.99 -14.85 -20.66
C ASP A 355 11.56 -14.34 -20.40
N ALA A 356 11.37 -13.03 -20.31
CA ALA A 356 10.09 -12.42 -19.94
C ALA A 356 8.94 -12.71 -20.93
N ARG A 357 9.26 -13.01 -22.20
CA ARG A 357 8.26 -13.29 -23.26
C ARG A 357 7.91 -14.77 -23.33
N THR A 358 8.93 -15.62 -23.37
CA THR A 358 8.75 -17.06 -23.61
C THR A 358 8.61 -17.86 -22.32
N ARG A 359 8.95 -17.27 -21.17
CA ARG A 359 9.09 -17.92 -19.86
C ARG A 359 10.05 -19.12 -19.86
N GLN A 360 10.94 -19.20 -20.84
CA GLN A 360 11.98 -20.23 -20.92
C GLN A 360 13.20 -19.83 -20.08
N THR A 361 13.94 -20.82 -19.59
CA THR A 361 15.14 -20.59 -18.77
C THR A 361 16.29 -20.03 -19.60
N LEU A 362 16.95 -18.99 -19.10
CA LEU A 362 18.08 -18.35 -19.77
C LEU A 362 19.42 -18.82 -19.17
N PRO A 363 20.18 -19.70 -19.86
CA PRO A 363 21.55 -20.01 -19.47
C PRO A 363 22.51 -18.87 -19.82
N HIS A 364 23.73 -18.87 -19.28
CA HIS A 364 24.78 -17.90 -19.63
C HIS A 364 24.46 -16.43 -19.31
N VAL A 365 23.67 -16.20 -18.27
CA VAL A 365 23.42 -14.85 -17.73
C VAL A 365 24.44 -14.60 -16.63
N VAL A 366 25.21 -13.52 -16.76
CA VAL A 366 26.16 -13.06 -15.74
C VAL A 366 25.38 -12.37 -14.63
N VAL A 367 25.55 -12.85 -13.39
CA VAL A 367 24.91 -12.33 -12.19
C VAL A 367 25.96 -11.76 -11.25
N THR A 368 25.94 -10.45 -11.05
CA THR A 368 26.90 -9.72 -10.21
C THR A 368 26.23 -9.21 -8.94
N ALA A 369 26.71 -9.64 -7.78
CA ALA A 369 26.25 -9.18 -6.47
C ALA A 369 27.16 -8.11 -5.89
N THR A 370 26.58 -6.97 -5.51
CA THR A 370 27.28 -5.84 -4.90
C THR A 370 26.63 -5.46 -3.56
N SER A 371 27.43 -5.09 -2.57
CA SER A 371 26.95 -4.65 -1.26
C SER A 371 28.00 -3.81 -0.54
N SER A 372 27.57 -2.85 0.28
CA SER A 372 28.44 -2.14 1.22
C SER A 372 29.04 -3.06 2.30
N SER A 373 28.44 -4.22 2.52
CA SER A 373 28.89 -5.23 3.48
C SER A 373 29.79 -6.31 2.85
N LEU A 374 30.06 -6.22 1.54
CA LEU A 374 30.87 -7.16 0.77
C LEU A 374 32.17 -6.47 0.35
N GLN A 375 33.33 -7.12 0.59
CA GLN A 375 34.60 -6.64 0.08
C GLN A 375 34.73 -7.00 -1.41
N GLY A 376 34.28 -6.10 -2.29
CA GLY A 376 34.28 -6.28 -3.74
C GLY A 376 32.95 -6.80 -4.30
N GLU A 377 32.97 -7.25 -5.55
CA GLU A 377 31.80 -7.81 -6.24
C GLU A 377 31.93 -9.34 -6.33
N GLN A 378 30.80 -10.05 -6.30
CA GLN A 378 30.76 -11.49 -6.53
C GLN A 378 30.00 -11.78 -7.82
N VAL A 379 30.68 -12.39 -8.80
CA VAL A 379 30.13 -12.65 -10.13
C VAL A 379 29.95 -14.15 -10.32
N VAL A 380 28.75 -14.57 -10.74
CA VAL A 380 28.42 -15.96 -11.07
C VAL A 380 27.62 -16.01 -12.36
N GLU A 381 27.76 -17.06 -13.16
CA GLU A 381 26.99 -17.25 -14.40
C GLU A 381 25.86 -18.27 -14.19
N THR A 382 24.70 -18.08 -14.83
CA THR A 382 23.61 -19.06 -14.79
C THR A 382 23.97 -20.34 -15.54
N ASN A 383 23.61 -21.48 -14.97
CA ASN A 383 23.86 -22.80 -15.57
C ASN A 383 22.89 -23.11 -16.74
N ALA A 384 23.02 -24.29 -17.35
CA ALA A 384 22.15 -24.76 -18.45
C ALA A 384 20.63 -24.76 -18.14
N ARG A 385 20.24 -24.72 -16.86
CA ARG A 385 18.83 -24.62 -16.39
C ARG A 385 18.44 -23.19 -16.01
N GLY A 386 19.27 -22.20 -16.29
CA GLY A 386 19.07 -20.81 -15.94
C GLY A 386 19.19 -20.50 -14.45
N GLU A 387 19.79 -21.39 -13.65
CA GLU A 387 19.93 -21.20 -12.19
C GLU A 387 21.32 -20.66 -11.81
N TYR A 388 21.38 -19.82 -10.77
CA TYR A 388 22.62 -19.28 -10.22
C TYR A 388 22.65 -19.39 -8.69
N ARG A 389 23.87 -19.43 -8.12
CA ARG A 389 24.10 -19.51 -6.66
C ARG A 389 25.37 -18.76 -6.26
N ILE A 390 25.22 -17.79 -5.37
CA ILE A 390 26.30 -16.99 -4.76
C ILE A 390 26.39 -17.36 -3.27
N PRO A 391 27.31 -18.26 -2.88
CA PRO A 391 27.51 -18.63 -1.49
C PRO A 391 28.33 -17.57 -0.72
N ALA A 392 28.39 -17.71 0.60
CA ALA A 392 29.34 -17.01 1.46
C ALA A 392 29.21 -15.46 1.50
N LEU A 393 27.99 -14.93 1.35
CA LEU A 393 27.73 -13.49 1.41
C LEU A 393 27.54 -13.00 2.86
N PRO A 394 28.28 -11.97 3.32
CA PRO A 394 28.02 -11.30 4.60
C PRO A 394 26.58 -10.83 4.75
N SER A 395 26.08 -10.70 5.98
CA SER A 395 24.78 -10.08 6.20
C SER A 395 24.83 -8.60 5.83
N GLY A 396 23.88 -8.14 5.03
CA GLY A 396 23.88 -6.81 4.46
C GLY A 396 22.80 -6.64 3.41
N LEU A 397 22.71 -5.44 2.84
CA LEU A 397 21.81 -5.14 1.74
C LEU A 397 22.55 -5.36 0.42
N TYR A 398 22.01 -6.18 -0.46
CA TYR A 398 22.64 -6.54 -1.74
C TYR A 398 21.83 -6.02 -2.93
N THR A 399 22.56 -5.70 -3.98
CA THR A 399 22.03 -5.47 -5.32
C THR A 399 22.57 -6.57 -6.24
N LEU A 400 21.70 -7.17 -7.06
CA LEU A 400 22.07 -8.12 -8.09
C LEU A 400 21.90 -7.49 -9.46
N HIS A 401 22.93 -7.57 -10.30
CA HIS A 401 22.88 -7.18 -11.71
C HIS A 401 22.87 -8.44 -12.57
N PHE A 402 21.99 -8.49 -13.56
CA PHE A 402 21.83 -9.58 -14.51
C PHE A 402 22.13 -9.06 -15.91
N GLU A 403 23.16 -9.62 -16.52
CA GLU A 403 23.69 -9.19 -17.82
C GLU A 403 23.80 -10.38 -18.77
N ARG A 404 23.36 -10.19 -20.01
CA ARG A 404 23.50 -11.16 -21.08
C ARG A 404 23.49 -10.44 -22.43
N GLU A 405 24.33 -10.90 -23.35
CA GLU A 405 24.40 -10.38 -24.72
C GLU A 405 23.04 -10.48 -25.42
N GLY A 406 22.53 -9.37 -25.95
CA GLY A 406 21.22 -9.26 -26.62
C GLY A 406 20.00 -9.11 -25.70
N SER A 407 20.21 -8.92 -24.39
CA SER A 407 19.14 -8.63 -23.40
C SER A 407 19.39 -7.31 -22.69
N LYS A 408 18.32 -6.59 -22.34
CA LYS A 408 18.43 -5.38 -21.53
C LYS A 408 18.92 -5.74 -20.12
N THR A 409 19.99 -5.11 -19.65
CA THR A 409 20.51 -5.27 -18.29
C THR A 409 19.41 -5.04 -17.26
N TYR A 410 19.28 -5.96 -16.31
CA TYR A 410 18.28 -5.90 -15.25
C TYR A 410 18.98 -5.90 -13.89
N ALA A 411 18.60 -4.98 -13.00
CA ALA A 411 19.14 -4.93 -11.64
C ALA A 411 18.02 -5.07 -10.62
N ARG A 412 18.30 -5.82 -9.55
CA ARG A 412 17.39 -6.02 -8.42
C ARG A 412 18.07 -5.55 -7.15
N ASP A 413 17.57 -4.47 -6.58
CA ASP A 413 18.08 -3.83 -5.37
C ASP A 413 17.31 -4.25 -4.11
N GLN A 414 17.77 -3.75 -2.96
CA GLN A 414 17.13 -3.93 -1.65
C GLN A 414 17.00 -5.38 -1.16
N ILE A 415 17.92 -6.27 -1.56
CA ILE A 415 17.92 -7.67 -1.11
C ILE A 415 18.58 -7.76 0.27
N SER A 416 17.79 -7.81 1.33
CA SER A 416 18.29 -7.90 2.71
C SER A 416 18.71 -9.33 3.07
N LEU A 417 20.02 -9.58 3.14
CA LEU A 417 20.59 -10.84 3.61
C LEU A 417 20.83 -10.78 5.13
N ARG A 418 20.13 -11.64 5.87
CA ARG A 418 20.36 -11.88 7.30
C ARG A 418 21.30 -13.07 7.49
N PRO A 419 22.13 -13.09 8.54
CA PRO A 419 23.13 -14.14 8.74
C PRO A 419 22.51 -15.54 8.72
N SER A 420 23.21 -16.50 8.11
CA SER A 420 22.82 -17.92 8.04
C SER A 420 21.50 -18.21 7.32
N ARG A 421 21.08 -17.39 6.35
CA ARG A 421 19.90 -17.67 5.52
C ARG A 421 20.24 -17.89 4.05
N THR A 422 19.41 -18.72 3.42
CA THR A 422 19.36 -18.84 1.96
C THR A 422 18.19 -18.03 1.44
N ILE A 423 18.45 -17.07 0.56
CA ILE A 423 17.41 -16.26 -0.08
C ILE A 423 17.32 -16.64 -1.56
N ARG A 424 16.10 -16.90 -2.04
CA ARG A 424 15.82 -17.14 -3.46
C ARG A 424 15.37 -15.84 -4.15
N VAL A 425 16.05 -15.44 -5.22
CA VAL A 425 15.72 -14.27 -6.03
C VAL A 425 15.63 -14.71 -7.48
N ASN A 426 14.44 -14.67 -8.07
CA ASN A 426 14.27 -15.00 -9.50
C ASN A 426 14.24 -13.71 -10.32
N ALA A 427 14.69 -13.77 -11.57
CA ALA A 427 14.72 -12.62 -12.49
C ALA A 427 14.15 -13.00 -13.85
N GLU A 428 13.52 -12.04 -14.53
CA GLU A 428 13.06 -12.17 -15.91
C GLU A 428 13.76 -11.09 -16.74
N LEU A 429 14.48 -11.47 -17.81
CA LEU A 429 15.19 -10.54 -18.70
C LEU A 429 14.35 -10.28 -19.96
N LEU A 430 14.38 -9.03 -20.42
CA LEU A 430 13.74 -8.61 -21.67
C LEU A 430 14.75 -8.60 -22.83
N PRO A 431 14.38 -9.08 -24.03
CA PRO A 431 15.19 -8.93 -25.23
C PRO A 431 15.26 -7.45 -25.66
N GLU A 432 16.36 -7.07 -26.31
CA GLU A 432 16.69 -5.66 -26.62
C GLU A 432 15.84 -5.03 -27.75
N HIS A 433 15.23 -5.85 -28.62
CA HIS A 433 14.37 -5.38 -29.71
C HIS A 433 12.91 -5.81 -29.50
N LEU A 434 12.00 -4.85 -29.41
CA LEU A 434 10.55 -5.05 -29.38
C LEU A 434 9.95 -4.51 -30.68
N GLU A 435 9.38 -5.36 -31.53
CA GLU A 435 8.50 -4.94 -32.62
C GLU A 435 7.09 -4.64 -32.05
N GLU A 436 6.58 -3.47 -32.41
CA GLU A 436 5.33 -2.88 -31.93
C GLU A 436 4.11 -3.56 -32.59
N VAL A 437 3.30 -4.30 -31.82
CA VAL A 437 2.02 -4.83 -32.29
C VAL A 437 0.90 -3.87 -31.88
N VAL A 438 0.41 -3.10 -32.85
CA VAL A 438 -0.77 -2.23 -32.70
C VAL A 438 -2.04 -3.09 -32.78
N VAL A 439 -2.79 -3.17 -31.67
CA VAL A 439 -4.15 -3.73 -31.66
C VAL A 439 -5.15 -2.58 -31.59
N VAL A 440 -5.76 -2.27 -32.74
CA VAL A 440 -6.90 -1.33 -32.84
C VAL A 440 -8.18 -2.09 -32.49
N GLY A 441 -8.76 -1.80 -31.32
CA GLY A 441 -10.09 -2.25 -30.94
C GLY A 441 -11.09 -1.10 -30.97
N GLY A 442 -12.04 -1.14 -31.91
CA GLY A 442 -13.13 -0.16 -32.02
C GLY A 442 -14.10 -0.21 -30.85
N ALA A 443 -14.61 0.96 -30.45
CA ALA A 443 -15.57 1.12 -29.37
C ALA A 443 -16.96 0.56 -29.72
N PRO A 444 -17.69 -0.09 -28.78
CA PRO A 444 -19.11 -0.32 -28.92
C PRO A 444 -19.91 0.89 -28.42
N THR A 445 -20.84 1.34 -29.26
CA THR A 445 -21.86 2.33 -28.93
C THR A 445 -22.93 1.68 -28.05
N ILE A 446 -23.17 2.22 -26.85
CA ILE A 446 -24.33 1.85 -26.02
C ILE A 446 -25.07 3.14 -25.64
N GLY A 447 -26.34 3.21 -26.06
CA GLY A 447 -27.27 4.28 -25.73
C GLY A 447 -27.69 4.24 -24.27
N VAL A 448 -27.70 5.41 -23.65
CA VAL A 448 -28.18 5.63 -22.28
C VAL A 448 -29.58 6.23 -22.37
N GLY A 449 -30.58 5.47 -21.95
CA GLY A 449 -31.90 5.99 -21.59
C GLY A 449 -32.16 5.67 -20.13
N ALA A 450 -32.05 6.67 -19.25
CA ALA A 450 -32.78 6.76 -17.99
C ALA A 450 -32.55 8.14 -17.37
N ASN A 451 -33.66 8.86 -17.18
CA ASN A 451 -33.74 10.21 -16.64
C ASN A 451 -33.22 10.30 -15.20
N MET A 452 -32.31 11.23 -14.94
CA MET A 452 -32.06 11.81 -13.63
C MET A 452 -32.16 13.32 -13.79
N ALA A 453 -33.29 13.89 -13.36
CA ALA A 453 -33.47 15.32 -13.22
C ALA A 453 -32.57 15.83 -12.09
N GLY A 454 -31.34 16.17 -12.42
CA GLY A 454 -30.47 16.99 -11.59
C GLY A 454 -30.88 18.45 -11.75
N VAL A 455 -31.33 19.08 -10.67
CA VAL A 455 -31.51 20.53 -10.62
C VAL A 455 -30.12 21.17 -10.71
N ASN A 456 -29.78 21.76 -11.85
CA ASN A 456 -28.62 22.61 -11.99
C ASN A 456 -28.89 23.92 -11.22
N VAL A 457 -28.20 24.11 -10.10
CA VAL A 457 -28.06 25.44 -9.50
C VAL A 457 -26.79 26.05 -10.08
N ASP A 458 -26.95 26.87 -11.11
CA ASP A 458 -25.90 27.73 -11.63
C ASP A 458 -25.50 28.73 -10.54
N VAL A 459 -24.29 28.60 -10.01
CA VAL A 459 -23.67 29.67 -9.22
C VAL A 459 -22.59 30.29 -10.08
N GLN A 460 -22.98 31.35 -10.81
CA GLN A 460 -22.04 32.23 -11.48
C GLN A 460 -21.11 32.86 -10.44
N PHE A 461 -19.83 32.52 -10.48
CA PHE A 461 -18.79 33.22 -9.73
C PHE A 461 -18.56 34.59 -10.36
N VAL A 462 -19.07 35.63 -9.71
CA VAL A 462 -18.70 37.03 -10.00
C VAL A 462 -17.43 37.37 -9.19
N PRO A 463 -16.40 37.98 -9.79
CA PRO A 463 -15.17 38.33 -9.08
C PRO A 463 -15.44 39.39 -8.00
N ARG A 464 -14.85 39.15 -6.82
CA ARG A 464 -15.01 39.96 -5.61
C ARG A 464 -14.50 41.39 -5.83
N SER A 465 -15.42 42.33 -5.93
CA SER A 465 -15.19 43.72 -5.51
C SER A 465 -15.59 43.85 -4.04
N SER A 466 -14.72 44.43 -3.23
CA SER A 466 -14.86 44.55 -1.78
C SER A 466 -15.94 45.57 -1.40
N ILE A 467 -17.12 45.08 -1.00
CA ILE A 467 -18.10 45.82 -0.20
C ILE A 467 -18.23 45.08 1.13
N PRO A 468 -18.05 45.73 2.30
CA PRO A 468 -18.28 45.09 3.58
C PRO A 468 -19.79 44.90 3.80
N GLN A 469 -20.33 43.77 3.35
CA GLN A 469 -21.63 43.30 3.84
C GLN A 469 -21.43 42.75 5.25
N GLN A 470 -21.97 43.44 6.25
CA GLN A 470 -22.38 42.78 7.49
C GLN A 470 -23.49 41.78 7.14
N SER A 471 -23.10 40.57 6.75
CA SER A 471 -24.02 39.45 6.71
C SER A 471 -24.26 39.01 8.16
N VAL A 472 -25.48 39.23 8.65
CA VAL A 472 -25.97 38.53 9.83
C VAL A 472 -26.27 37.10 9.38
N ALA A 473 -25.23 36.30 9.20
CA ALA A 473 -25.37 34.87 9.04
C ALA A 473 -25.86 34.33 10.40
N LEU A 474 -27.07 33.76 10.42
CA LEU A 474 -27.52 32.97 11.56
C LEU A 474 -26.51 31.84 11.73
N THR A 475 -25.63 31.97 12.73
CA THR A 475 -24.73 30.89 13.11
C THR A 475 -25.61 29.66 13.36
N PRO A 476 -25.26 28.48 12.83
CA PRO A 476 -25.98 27.26 13.15
C PRO A 476 -26.17 27.17 14.67
N PRO A 477 -27.31 26.65 15.16
CA PRO A 477 -27.52 26.50 16.59
C PRO A 477 -26.28 25.86 17.23
N PRO A 478 -25.83 26.25 18.44
CA PRO A 478 -24.65 25.65 19.09
C PRO A 478 -24.70 24.11 19.19
N ALA A 479 -25.89 23.53 19.07
CA ALA A 479 -26.15 22.10 19.06
C ALA A 479 -25.95 21.42 17.68
N TRP A 480 -25.99 22.16 16.57
CA TRP A 480 -25.71 21.62 15.24
C TRP A 480 -24.19 21.55 15.04
N ARG A 481 -23.67 20.34 14.89
CA ARG A 481 -22.30 20.10 14.46
C ARG A 481 -22.38 19.35 13.14
N PRO A 482 -21.69 19.80 12.08
CA PRO A 482 -21.60 19.01 10.87
C PRO A 482 -20.97 17.66 11.19
N PRO A 483 -21.37 16.57 10.52
CA PRO A 483 -20.71 15.28 10.67
C PRO A 483 -19.22 15.43 10.36
N THR A 484 -18.37 15.01 11.30
CA THR A 484 -16.92 15.04 11.12
C THR A 484 -16.48 13.72 10.50
N PHE A 485 -15.88 13.78 9.31
CA PHE A 485 -15.31 12.61 8.65
C PHE A 485 -13.85 12.42 9.07
N ASP A 486 -13.38 11.18 9.02
CA ASP A 486 -11.94 10.93 9.08
C ASP A 486 -11.28 11.64 7.89
N PRO A 487 -10.24 12.48 8.10
CA PRO A 487 -9.62 13.25 7.02
C PRO A 487 -9.08 12.41 5.85
N GLY A 488 -8.76 11.13 6.08
CA GLY A 488 -8.30 10.17 5.05
C GLY A 488 -9.40 9.26 4.50
N SER A 489 -10.65 9.44 4.92
CA SER A 489 -11.79 8.67 4.37
C SER A 489 -12.08 9.10 2.92
N PRO A 490 -12.54 8.17 2.06
CA PRO A 490 -12.91 8.49 0.68
C PRO A 490 -13.88 9.67 0.56
N VAL A 491 -14.86 9.79 1.46
CA VAL A 491 -15.80 10.92 1.46
C VAL A 491 -15.12 12.26 1.76
N ALA A 492 -14.14 12.30 2.66
CA ALA A 492 -13.44 13.54 3.01
C ALA A 492 -12.52 13.99 1.87
N VAL A 493 -11.76 13.05 1.28
CA VAL A 493 -10.81 13.35 0.21
C VAL A 493 -11.48 13.54 -1.16
N ALA A 494 -12.76 13.20 -1.30
CA ALA A 494 -13.53 13.46 -2.51
C ALA A 494 -13.89 14.93 -2.73
N GLY A 495 -13.55 15.84 -1.81
CA GLY A 495 -13.82 17.28 -1.98
C GLY A 495 -15.31 17.63 -2.10
N GLY A 496 -16.20 16.79 -1.53
CA GLY A 496 -17.66 16.96 -1.61
C GLY A 496 -18.32 16.30 -2.83
N TYR A 497 -17.56 15.66 -3.71
CA TYR A 497 -18.12 14.93 -4.85
C TYR A 497 -18.56 13.50 -4.48
N ASN A 498 -19.69 13.06 -5.04
CA ASN A 498 -20.11 11.67 -5.01
C ASN A 498 -19.54 10.92 -6.22
N LEU A 499 -18.41 10.25 -6.01
CA LEU A 499 -17.63 9.56 -7.01
C LEU A 499 -17.86 8.05 -6.89
N THR A 500 -17.95 7.38 -8.05
CA THR A 500 -18.21 5.95 -8.12
C THR A 500 -17.28 5.32 -9.15
N PHE A 501 -16.56 4.27 -8.75
CA PHE A 501 -15.57 3.58 -9.58
C PHE A 501 -15.83 2.08 -9.60
N THR A 502 -16.11 1.52 -10.76
CA THR A 502 -16.37 0.08 -10.90
C THR A 502 -15.10 -0.66 -11.32
N SER A 503 -14.84 -1.80 -10.70
CA SER A 503 -13.70 -2.66 -11.04
C SER A 503 -13.78 -3.13 -12.49
N GLN A 504 -12.63 -3.16 -13.16
CA GLN A 504 -12.53 -3.57 -14.57
C GLN A 504 -12.81 -5.06 -14.77
N ARG A 505 -12.63 -5.87 -13.72
CA ARG A 505 -12.89 -7.32 -13.69
C ARG A 505 -13.69 -7.71 -12.44
N LEU A 506 -14.18 -8.95 -12.44
CA LEU A 506 -14.73 -9.57 -11.24
C LEU A 506 -13.59 -9.83 -10.25
N GLU A 507 -13.84 -9.56 -8.97
CA GLU A 507 -12.84 -9.64 -7.91
C GLU A 507 -13.24 -10.67 -6.85
N THR A 508 -12.22 -11.28 -6.24
CA THR A 508 -12.38 -12.19 -5.11
C THR A 508 -11.70 -11.61 -3.88
N LEU A 509 -12.50 -11.22 -2.89
CA LEU A 509 -12.07 -10.67 -1.61
C LEU A 509 -12.59 -11.54 -0.47
N LEU A 510 -11.67 -12.26 0.16
CA LEU A 510 -11.97 -13.09 1.32
C LEU A 510 -11.90 -12.28 2.61
N THR A 511 -12.76 -12.61 3.57
CA THR A 511 -12.84 -11.91 4.84
C THR A 511 -11.57 -12.00 5.67
N GLY A 512 -11.13 -10.89 6.25
CA GLY A 512 -9.98 -10.83 7.15
C GLY A 512 -8.64 -11.22 6.52
N LYS A 513 -8.48 -11.05 5.19
CA LYS A 513 -7.21 -11.27 4.49
C LYS A 513 -6.35 -10.01 4.30
N GLY A 514 -6.72 -8.91 4.93
CA GLY A 514 -6.01 -7.63 4.82
C GLY A 514 -6.50 -6.76 3.66
N GLU A 515 -5.66 -5.80 3.27
CA GLU A 515 -5.95 -4.88 2.17
C GLU A 515 -5.59 -5.50 0.80
N ARG A 516 -6.41 -5.20 -0.20
CA ARG A 516 -6.21 -5.58 -1.60
C ARG A 516 -6.35 -4.35 -2.50
N SER A 517 -5.41 -4.17 -3.42
CA SER A 517 -5.47 -3.10 -4.42
C SER A 517 -6.36 -3.52 -5.59
N ILE A 518 -7.39 -2.72 -5.86
CA ILE A 518 -8.32 -2.89 -6.98
C ILE A 518 -8.00 -1.82 -8.03
N PRO A 519 -7.56 -2.19 -9.25
CA PRO A 519 -7.32 -1.21 -10.31
C PRO A 519 -8.65 -0.64 -10.81
N LEU A 520 -8.74 0.69 -10.89
CA LEU A 520 -9.97 1.39 -11.27
C LEU A 520 -9.77 2.15 -12.59
N VAL A 521 -8.79 3.04 -12.63
CA VAL A 521 -8.55 3.93 -13.77
C VAL A 521 -7.06 3.89 -14.13
N SER A 522 -6.78 3.90 -15.43
CA SER A 522 -5.43 4.07 -15.97
C SER A 522 -5.49 5.09 -17.10
N GLU A 523 -4.72 6.16 -17.00
CA GLU A 523 -4.69 7.26 -17.96
C GLU A 523 -3.27 7.75 -18.23
N SER A 524 -3.08 8.39 -19.38
CA SER A 524 -1.84 9.08 -19.74
C SER A 524 -2.10 10.57 -19.86
N TRP A 525 -1.42 11.36 -19.05
CA TRP A 525 -1.56 12.82 -19.01
C TRP A 525 -0.35 13.51 -19.64
N PRO A 526 -0.55 14.64 -20.34
CA PRO A 526 0.57 15.50 -20.72
C PRO A 526 1.22 16.09 -19.47
N VAL A 527 2.55 16.18 -19.49
CA VAL A 527 3.32 16.74 -18.37
C VAL A 527 4.40 17.69 -18.88
N GLN A 528 4.51 18.84 -18.23
CA GLN A 528 5.62 19.75 -18.42
C GLN A 528 6.64 19.51 -17.32
N VAL A 529 7.89 19.26 -17.72
CA VAL A 529 8.97 18.91 -16.79
C VAL A 529 10.00 20.02 -16.79
N GLU A 530 10.37 20.49 -15.61
CA GLU A 530 11.45 21.45 -15.41
C GLU A 530 12.36 21.03 -14.25
N ARG A 531 13.58 21.55 -14.23
CA ARG A 531 14.45 21.47 -13.04
C ARG A 531 14.31 22.78 -12.27
N GLN A 532 14.05 22.69 -10.98
CA GLN A 532 14.14 23.85 -10.08
C GLN A 532 15.46 23.78 -9.31
N VAL A 533 16.21 24.87 -9.28
CA VAL A 533 17.46 24.98 -8.51
C VAL A 533 17.37 26.15 -7.55
N PHE A 534 17.92 25.95 -6.35
CA PHE A 534 17.89 26.92 -5.26
C PHE A 534 19.31 27.13 -4.71
N PRO A 535 20.23 27.77 -5.46
CA PRO A 535 21.66 27.74 -5.13
C PRO A 535 22.03 28.31 -3.75
N ALA A 536 21.17 29.17 -3.18
CA ALA A 536 21.33 29.70 -1.82
C ALA A 536 20.90 28.73 -0.69
N LEU A 537 20.18 27.66 -1.02
CA LEU A 537 19.63 26.67 -0.09
C LEU A 537 20.22 25.26 -0.30
N SER A 538 20.44 24.88 -1.56
CA SER A 538 20.83 23.54 -1.96
C SER A 538 21.59 23.59 -3.28
N GLN A 539 22.64 22.77 -3.40
CA GLN A 539 23.34 22.58 -4.68
C GLN A 539 22.58 21.65 -5.63
N ASN A 540 21.57 20.93 -5.14
CA ASN A 540 20.85 19.95 -5.94
C ASN A 540 19.78 20.61 -6.81
N ALA A 541 19.56 20.07 -8.02
CA ALA A 541 18.37 20.35 -8.80
C ALA A 541 17.22 19.41 -8.41
N TYR A 542 16.00 19.95 -8.43
CA TYR A 542 14.77 19.24 -8.12
C TYR A 542 13.97 19.07 -9.42
N LEU A 543 13.64 17.84 -9.77
CA LEU A 543 12.79 17.55 -10.90
C LEU A 543 11.34 17.86 -10.52
N VAL A 544 10.69 18.75 -11.25
CA VAL A 544 9.30 19.13 -10.98
C VAL A 544 8.46 18.86 -12.23
N ALA A 545 7.36 18.15 -12.04
CA ALA A 545 6.38 17.84 -13.06
C ALA A 545 5.13 18.70 -12.84
N THR A 546 4.73 19.46 -13.85
CA THR A 546 3.45 20.17 -13.89
C THR A 546 2.49 19.39 -14.77
N LEU A 547 1.38 18.95 -14.17
CA LEU A 547 0.37 18.12 -14.81
C LEU A 547 -0.92 18.90 -14.98
N GLN A 548 -1.68 18.54 -16.00
CA GLN A 548 -3.08 18.92 -16.13
C GLN A 548 -3.95 17.70 -15.82
N GLY A 549 -4.93 17.87 -14.95
CA GLY A 549 -5.86 16.84 -14.53
C GLY A 549 -6.65 16.22 -15.70
N PRO A 550 -7.35 15.11 -15.43
CA PRO A 550 -8.08 14.35 -16.45
C PRO A 550 -9.10 15.20 -17.19
N ALA A 551 -9.43 14.87 -18.45
CA ALA A 551 -10.29 15.73 -19.27
C ALA A 551 -11.77 15.74 -18.84
N ARG A 552 -12.24 14.74 -18.08
CA ARG A 552 -13.70 14.53 -17.85
C ARG A 552 -14.10 14.08 -16.44
N THR A 553 -13.22 13.44 -15.68
CA THR A 553 -13.60 12.76 -14.43
C THR A 553 -12.89 13.37 -13.24
N VAL A 554 -13.62 13.70 -12.18
CA VAL A 554 -13.01 14.11 -10.90
C VAL A 554 -12.40 12.88 -10.23
N LEU A 555 -11.17 13.02 -9.74
CA LEU A 555 -10.49 11.99 -8.95
C LEU A 555 -10.39 12.44 -7.49
N PRO A 556 -10.66 11.55 -6.51
CA PRO A 556 -10.51 11.90 -5.10
C PRO A 556 -9.05 12.22 -4.75
N GLY A 557 -8.82 12.95 -3.67
CA GLY A 557 -7.48 13.09 -3.12
C GLY A 557 -6.97 11.77 -2.56
N GLY A 558 -5.66 11.62 -2.42
CA GLY A 558 -5.07 10.41 -1.89
C GLY A 558 -3.56 10.37 -2.05
N ASP A 559 -2.93 9.37 -1.45
CA ASP A 559 -1.49 9.23 -1.52
C ASP A 559 -1.05 8.67 -2.88
N ALA A 560 0.08 9.17 -3.38
CA ALA A 560 0.70 8.78 -4.64
C ALA A 560 2.11 8.24 -4.40
N SER A 561 2.43 7.13 -5.07
CA SER A 561 3.82 6.71 -5.31
C SER A 561 4.30 7.32 -6.62
N LEU A 562 5.49 7.92 -6.61
CA LEU A 562 6.06 8.64 -7.74
C LEU A 562 7.25 7.87 -8.32
N TYR A 563 7.32 7.81 -9.64
CA TYR A 563 8.39 7.14 -10.39
C TYR A 563 8.86 8.02 -11.54
N VAL A 564 10.14 7.92 -11.88
CA VAL A 564 10.74 8.51 -13.09
C VAL A 564 11.32 7.37 -13.92
N GLY A 565 10.74 7.10 -15.08
CA GLY A 565 10.98 5.83 -15.77
C GLY A 565 10.62 4.67 -14.85
N THR A 566 11.54 3.74 -14.62
CA THR A 566 11.36 2.62 -13.69
C THR A 566 11.81 2.94 -12.26
N ASP A 567 12.42 4.10 -12.03
CA ASP A 567 13.10 4.41 -10.78
C ASP A 567 12.14 5.06 -9.77
N PRO A 568 12.10 4.59 -8.51
CA PRO A 568 11.31 5.23 -7.46
C PRO A 568 11.79 6.66 -7.19
N ALA A 569 10.90 7.64 -7.33
CA ALA A 569 11.18 9.05 -7.11
C ALA A 569 10.72 9.56 -5.74
N GLY A 570 9.70 8.93 -5.15
CA GLY A 570 9.22 9.27 -3.80
C GLY A 570 7.72 9.03 -3.62
N THR A 571 7.13 9.79 -2.71
CA THR A 571 5.69 9.77 -2.42
C THR A 571 5.15 11.18 -2.31
N ALA A 572 3.91 11.40 -2.72
CA ALA A 572 3.18 12.66 -2.55
C ALA A 572 1.78 12.41 -2.02
N THR A 573 1.12 13.45 -1.50
CA THR A 573 -0.31 13.43 -1.18
C THR A 573 -1.01 14.36 -2.15
N LEU A 574 -1.94 13.81 -2.93
CA LEU A 574 -2.73 14.55 -3.91
C LEU A 574 -4.00 15.09 -3.23
N GLY A 575 -4.35 16.34 -3.54
CA GLY A 575 -5.69 16.85 -3.32
C GLY A 575 -6.69 16.25 -4.32
N THR A 576 -7.97 16.59 -4.17
CA THR A 576 -8.99 16.26 -5.17
C THR A 576 -8.58 16.84 -6.52
N ILE A 577 -8.51 16.01 -7.57
CA ILE A 577 -8.10 16.43 -8.91
C ILE A 577 -9.37 16.65 -9.73
N VAL A 578 -9.64 17.91 -10.06
CA VAL A 578 -10.78 18.31 -10.88
C VAL A 578 -10.36 18.37 -12.36
N PRO A 579 -11.26 18.09 -13.32
CA PRO A 579 -10.92 18.19 -14.72
C PRO A 579 -10.37 19.56 -15.13
N GLY A 580 -9.22 19.55 -15.79
CA GLY A 580 -8.55 20.76 -16.28
C GLY A 580 -7.66 21.48 -15.25
N ASP A 581 -7.73 21.14 -13.96
CA ASP A 581 -6.86 21.74 -12.93
C ASP A 581 -5.38 21.39 -13.17
N THR A 582 -4.51 22.37 -12.98
CA THR A 582 -3.07 22.15 -13.03
C THR A 582 -2.48 22.02 -11.64
N PHE A 583 -1.60 21.04 -11.44
CA PHE A 583 -0.89 20.85 -10.17
C PHE A 583 0.54 20.38 -10.42
N THR A 584 1.40 20.60 -9.42
CA THR A 584 2.82 20.28 -9.51
C THR A 584 3.18 19.12 -8.58
N LEU A 585 4.12 18.29 -9.02
CA LEU A 585 4.65 17.17 -8.27
C LEU A 585 6.18 17.22 -8.21
N PRO A 586 6.78 17.09 -7.01
CA PRO A 586 8.21 16.91 -6.88
C PRO A 586 8.57 15.47 -7.28
N MET A 587 9.27 15.33 -8.40
CA MET A 587 9.70 14.04 -8.96
C MET A 587 11.12 13.65 -8.49
N GLY A 588 11.55 14.17 -7.33
CA GLY A 588 12.83 13.86 -6.72
C GLY A 588 13.98 14.78 -7.13
N ILE A 589 15.20 14.38 -6.77
CA ILE A 589 16.43 15.14 -6.99
C ILE A 589 17.12 14.65 -8.26
N ASP A 590 17.46 15.57 -9.14
CA ASP A 590 18.35 15.33 -10.27
C ASP A 590 19.81 15.52 -9.83
N ARG A 591 20.47 14.42 -9.45
CA ARG A 591 21.82 14.45 -8.85
C ARG A 591 22.92 14.81 -9.84
N ALA A 592 22.65 14.73 -11.14
CA ALA A 592 23.60 15.04 -12.19
C ALA A 592 23.74 16.57 -12.37
N VAL A 593 22.66 17.31 -12.10
CA VAL A 593 22.63 18.77 -12.16
C VAL A 593 22.95 19.35 -10.78
N ARG A 594 24.18 19.84 -10.62
CA ARG A 594 24.64 20.49 -9.37
C ARG A 594 24.92 21.96 -9.59
N SER A 595 24.07 22.83 -9.05
CA SER A 595 24.26 24.27 -9.13
C SER A 595 25.31 24.75 -8.13
N ALA A 596 26.06 25.79 -8.49
CA ALA A 596 26.99 26.48 -7.61
C ALA A 596 26.57 27.94 -7.42
N ARG A 597 26.84 28.49 -6.23
CA ARG A 597 26.62 29.89 -5.88
C ARG A 597 27.89 30.50 -5.33
N ASN A 598 28.47 31.43 -6.06
CA ASN A 598 29.69 32.14 -5.69
C ASN A 598 29.35 33.58 -5.34
N VAL A 599 29.76 34.05 -4.15
CA VAL A 599 29.51 35.42 -3.68
C VAL A 599 30.84 36.13 -3.49
N ARG A 600 31.02 37.28 -4.13
CA ARG A 600 32.19 38.14 -4.00
C ARG A 600 31.77 39.53 -3.50
N LEU A 601 32.43 40.02 -2.46
CA LEU A 601 32.34 41.42 -2.05
C LEU A 601 33.29 42.22 -2.95
N VAL A 602 32.75 43.08 -3.80
CA VAL A 602 33.53 43.82 -4.81
C VAL A 602 33.97 45.18 -4.28
N GLU A 603 33.15 45.80 -3.44
CA GLU A 603 33.41 47.11 -2.87
C GLU A 603 32.82 47.17 -1.46
N ALA A 604 33.52 47.82 -0.55
CA ALA A 604 33.08 48.03 0.81
C ALA A 604 33.50 49.43 1.26
N GLU A 605 32.55 50.35 1.28
CA GLU A 605 32.77 51.68 1.81
C GLU A 605 32.52 51.65 3.32
N LYS A 606 33.61 51.76 4.08
CA LYS A 606 33.54 52.02 5.51
C LYS A 606 33.41 53.52 5.70
N GLY A 607 32.25 53.98 6.13
CA GLY A 607 32.06 55.37 6.49
C GLY A 607 33.14 55.84 7.47
N PHE A 608 34.00 56.77 7.05
CA PHE A 608 35.01 57.37 7.92
C PHE A 608 34.36 58.31 8.98
N ILE A 609 33.10 58.71 8.75
CA ILE A 609 32.24 59.51 9.66
C ILE A 609 30.81 58.91 9.79
N SER A 610 30.35 58.13 8.80
CA SER A 610 29.01 57.51 8.78
C SER A 610 28.89 56.27 9.70
N LYS A 611 27.73 56.08 10.34
CA LYS A 611 27.38 54.89 11.15
C LYS A 611 26.98 53.68 10.29
N GLU A 612 26.93 53.85 8.97
CA GLU A 612 26.52 52.83 8.00
C GLU A 612 27.74 52.28 7.24
N GLU A 613 27.68 50.99 6.93
CA GLU A 613 28.59 50.29 6.04
C GLU A 613 27.81 49.90 4.78
N VAL A 614 28.31 50.33 3.62
CA VAL A 614 27.74 49.97 2.32
C VAL A 614 28.67 48.94 1.67
N GLY A 615 28.11 47.77 1.38
CA GLY A 615 28.81 46.69 0.69
C GLY A 615 28.15 46.37 -0.65
N THR A 616 28.97 46.24 -1.69
CA THR A 616 28.52 45.82 -3.01
C THR A 616 28.87 44.36 -3.24
N TYR A 617 27.85 43.52 -3.38
CA TYR A 617 27.99 42.07 -3.53
C TYR A 617 27.71 41.66 -4.96
N GLU A 618 28.60 40.86 -5.54
CA GLU A 618 28.44 40.21 -6.83
C GLU A 618 28.22 38.72 -6.61
N VAL A 619 27.10 38.20 -7.11
CA VAL A 619 26.71 36.80 -7.01
C VAL A 619 26.72 36.19 -8.40
N THR A 620 27.41 35.06 -8.54
CA THR A 620 27.44 34.25 -9.77
C THR A 620 26.87 32.87 -9.46
N LEU A 621 25.82 32.51 -10.20
CA LEU A 621 25.17 31.21 -10.16
C LEU A 621 25.61 30.41 -11.39
N GLU A 622 26.08 29.19 -11.16
CA GLU A 622 26.42 28.25 -12.23
C GLU A 622 25.43 27.11 -12.25
N VAL A 623 24.84 26.83 -13.41
CA VAL A 623 23.92 25.72 -13.62
C VAL A 623 24.43 24.86 -14.77
N PRO A 624 25.05 23.70 -14.49
CA PRO A 624 25.51 22.79 -15.53
C PRO A 624 24.36 21.96 -16.11
N ASN A 625 24.43 21.67 -17.39
CA ASN A 625 23.60 20.67 -18.06
C ASN A 625 24.49 19.49 -18.51
N PRO A 626 24.49 18.36 -17.78
CA PRO A 626 25.27 17.19 -18.13
C PRO A 626 24.63 16.36 -19.26
N TYR A 627 23.42 16.70 -19.69
CA TYR A 627 22.64 15.90 -20.62
C TYR A 627 22.88 16.33 -22.08
N PRO A 628 22.69 15.39 -23.05
CA PRO A 628 22.84 15.67 -24.48
C PRO A 628 21.64 16.40 -25.10
N PHE A 629 20.70 16.92 -24.30
CA PHE A 629 19.51 17.64 -24.74
C PHE A 629 19.34 18.97 -23.97
N PRO A 630 18.62 19.96 -24.52
CA PRO A 630 18.37 21.23 -23.83
C PRO A 630 17.62 21.03 -22.51
N LEU A 631 18.09 21.67 -21.44
CA LEU A 631 17.55 21.50 -20.10
C LEU A 631 16.80 22.76 -19.64
N PRO A 632 15.46 22.74 -19.55
CA PRO A 632 14.70 23.83 -18.95
C PRO A 632 14.93 23.84 -17.43
N VAL A 633 15.42 24.97 -16.91
CA VAL A 633 15.72 25.18 -15.50
C VAL A 633 15.09 26.48 -15.00
N SER A 634 14.34 26.40 -13.91
CA SER A 634 13.94 27.56 -13.11
C SER A 634 14.95 27.76 -11.96
N VAL A 635 15.70 28.85 -12.03
CA VAL A 635 16.71 29.23 -11.04
C VAL A 635 16.10 30.21 -10.07
N MET A 636 16.10 29.88 -8.78
CA MET A 636 15.53 30.71 -7.72
C MET A 636 16.62 31.08 -6.71
N ASP A 637 16.82 32.38 -6.51
CA ASP A 637 17.69 32.94 -5.46
C ASP A 637 16.91 34.07 -4.76
N GLN A 638 17.54 34.77 -3.83
CA GLN A 638 16.89 35.83 -3.07
C GLN A 638 17.87 36.94 -2.69
N LEU A 639 17.32 38.15 -2.61
CA LEU A 639 17.96 39.28 -1.96
C LEU A 639 17.63 39.25 -0.45
N PRO A 640 18.51 39.78 0.40
CA PRO A 640 18.16 40.01 1.80
C PRO A 640 16.93 40.92 1.93
N LEU A 641 16.08 40.65 2.92
CA LEU A 641 14.89 41.46 3.21
C LEU A 641 15.15 42.50 4.30
N ASN A 642 14.55 43.67 4.14
CA ASN A 642 14.55 44.73 5.15
C ASN A 642 13.39 44.55 6.13
N THR A 643 13.57 43.72 7.16
CA THR A 643 12.48 43.41 8.12
C THR A 643 12.26 44.52 9.15
N ASP A 644 13.30 45.28 9.51
CA ASP A 644 13.28 46.25 10.64
C ASP A 644 13.47 47.72 10.19
N GLY A 645 13.46 48.00 8.89
CA GLY A 645 13.67 49.34 8.33
C GLY A 645 15.12 49.86 8.40
N LYS A 646 16.06 49.08 8.95
CA LYS A 646 17.46 49.49 9.22
C LYS A 646 18.47 49.06 8.16
N VAL A 647 18.02 48.33 7.14
CA VAL A 647 18.88 47.76 6.10
C VAL A 647 18.31 48.14 4.74
N GLU A 648 19.09 48.78 3.89
CA GLU A 648 18.66 49.09 2.52
C GLU A 648 19.31 48.12 1.55
N VAL A 649 18.50 47.50 0.69
CA VAL A 649 18.94 46.51 -0.29
C VAL A 649 18.46 46.96 -1.67
N THR A 650 19.41 47.15 -2.58
CA THR A 650 19.10 47.60 -3.94
C THR A 650 19.76 46.68 -4.95
N LEU A 651 18.97 46.12 -5.86
CA LEU A 651 19.49 45.37 -7.01
C LEU A 651 20.11 46.36 -8.00
N VAL A 652 21.41 46.26 -8.22
CA VAL A 652 22.16 47.15 -9.13
C VAL A 652 22.07 46.64 -10.56
N ARG A 653 22.34 45.34 -10.77
CA ARG A 653 22.28 44.69 -12.07
C ARG A 653 21.96 43.21 -11.93
N ALA A 654 21.32 42.64 -12.94
CA ALA A 654 21.17 41.19 -13.09
C ALA A 654 21.27 40.81 -14.57
N VAL A 655 21.96 39.71 -14.85
CA VAL A 655 22.14 39.13 -16.18
C VAL A 655 21.88 37.63 -16.09
N PRO A 656 20.79 37.10 -16.68
CA PRO A 656 19.72 37.83 -17.37
C PRO A 656 18.96 38.80 -16.45
N ALA A 657 18.32 39.82 -17.04
CA ALA A 657 17.56 40.82 -16.28
C ALA A 657 16.39 40.17 -15.53
N VAL A 658 16.18 40.56 -14.27
CA VAL A 658 15.09 40.11 -13.40
C VAL A 658 14.76 41.23 -12.42
N GLN A 659 13.53 41.25 -11.93
CA GLN A 659 13.10 42.15 -10.86
C GLN A 659 12.83 41.34 -9.58
N PRO A 660 13.22 41.86 -8.40
CA PRO A 660 12.93 41.19 -7.14
C PRO A 660 11.44 41.25 -6.80
N GLU A 661 10.91 40.17 -6.25
CA GLU A 661 9.56 40.15 -5.69
C GLU A 661 9.51 40.99 -4.40
N ALA A 662 8.63 42.00 -4.36
CA ALA A 662 8.62 43.00 -3.29
C ALA A 662 8.42 42.44 -1.88
N ALA A 663 7.66 41.35 -1.74
CA ALA A 663 7.35 40.75 -0.43
C ALA A 663 8.45 39.81 0.09
N THR A 664 9.19 39.15 -0.81
CA THR A 664 10.07 38.02 -0.47
C THR A 664 11.54 38.27 -0.83
N GLY A 665 11.82 39.27 -1.66
CA GLY A 665 13.14 39.50 -2.25
C GLY A 665 13.55 38.44 -3.27
N LYS A 666 12.63 37.54 -3.64
CA LYS A 666 12.89 36.41 -4.54
C LYS A 666 13.26 36.89 -5.95
N LEU A 667 14.28 36.26 -6.52
CA LEU A 667 14.70 36.39 -7.90
C LEU A 667 14.46 35.05 -8.60
N GLN A 668 13.78 35.06 -9.76
CA GLN A 668 13.50 33.86 -10.53
C GLN A 668 13.88 34.05 -12.00
N TRP A 669 14.69 33.13 -12.52
CA TRP A 669 15.06 33.07 -13.93
C TRP A 669 14.60 31.75 -14.53
N ASN A 670 13.93 31.79 -15.68
CA ASN A 670 13.64 30.60 -16.46
C ASN A 670 14.64 30.56 -17.61
N VAL A 671 15.56 29.60 -17.59
CA VAL A 671 16.63 29.46 -18.58
C VAL A 671 16.59 28.07 -19.20
N THR A 672 16.89 27.98 -20.50
CA THR A 672 17.12 26.69 -21.16
C THR A 672 18.62 26.53 -21.33
N VAL A 673 19.23 25.64 -20.55
CA VAL A 673 20.67 25.39 -20.61
C VAL A 673 20.95 24.46 -21.80
N PRO A 674 21.79 24.85 -22.78
CA PRO A 674 22.09 24.00 -23.94
C PRO A 674 22.71 22.65 -23.55
N PRO A 675 22.63 21.62 -24.42
CA PRO A 675 23.25 20.32 -24.20
C PRO A 675 24.72 20.41 -23.78
N SER A 676 25.14 19.58 -22.82
CA SER A 676 26.55 19.42 -22.40
C SER A 676 27.27 20.75 -22.12
N SER A 677 26.56 21.74 -21.57
CA SER A 677 27.05 23.10 -21.37
C SER A 677 26.74 23.60 -19.95
N LYS A 678 27.03 24.87 -19.66
CA LYS A 678 26.58 25.49 -18.41
C LYS A 678 26.04 26.89 -18.67
N SER A 679 25.01 27.26 -17.91
CA SER A 679 24.49 28.63 -17.88
C SER A 679 25.07 29.38 -16.69
N LEU A 680 25.48 30.62 -16.93
CA LEU A 680 25.94 31.55 -15.90
C LEU A 680 24.89 32.65 -15.72
N ILE A 681 24.43 32.81 -14.49
CA ILE A 681 23.55 33.90 -14.09
C ILE A 681 24.33 34.74 -13.09
N SER A 682 24.32 36.05 -13.25
CA SER A 682 25.01 36.95 -12.33
C SER A 682 24.10 38.08 -11.90
N PHE A 683 24.17 38.47 -10.64
CA PHE A 683 23.49 39.66 -10.15
C PHE A 683 24.34 40.37 -9.11
N GLN A 684 24.17 41.69 -9.04
CA GLN A 684 24.89 42.55 -8.12
C GLN A 684 23.88 43.36 -7.33
N TYR A 685 24.08 43.45 -6.02
CA TYR A 685 23.25 44.27 -5.14
C TYR A 685 24.11 45.03 -4.15
N THR A 686 23.63 46.22 -3.77
CA THR A 686 24.19 47.00 -2.68
C THR A 686 23.39 46.72 -1.41
N LEU A 687 24.12 46.62 -0.30
CA LEU A 687 23.59 46.44 1.03
C LEU A 687 24.11 47.56 1.92
N SER A 688 23.25 48.50 2.29
CA SER A 688 23.53 49.46 3.37
C SER A 688 23.03 48.88 4.69
N ARG A 689 23.90 48.87 5.71
CA ARG A 689 23.56 48.36 7.04
C ARG A 689 24.32 49.11 8.14
N PRO A 690 23.84 49.08 9.40
CA PRO A 690 24.58 49.66 10.50
C PRO A 690 25.89 48.90 10.74
N LYS A 691 26.92 49.64 11.15
CA LYS A 691 28.24 49.08 11.41
C LYS A 691 28.20 47.88 12.37
N GLY A 692 28.86 46.79 12.00
CA GLY A 692 28.97 45.57 12.81
C GLY A 692 27.79 44.59 12.71
N TRP A 693 26.75 44.91 11.93
CA TRP A 693 25.65 43.98 11.68
C TRP A 693 26.09 42.81 10.80
N ARG A 694 25.63 41.59 11.15
CA ARG A 694 25.86 40.36 10.38
C ARG A 694 24.55 39.88 9.78
N LEU A 695 24.61 39.44 8.53
CA LEU A 695 23.51 38.76 7.86
C LEU A 695 23.41 37.33 8.40
N HIS A 696 22.22 36.97 8.88
CA HIS A 696 21.90 35.62 9.30
C HIS A 696 20.79 35.08 8.38
N GLN A 697 21.04 33.92 7.77
CA GLN A 697 19.99 33.13 7.12
C GLN A 697 19.32 32.31 8.22
N LYS A 698 18.02 32.54 8.45
CA LYS A 698 17.23 31.78 9.44
C LYS A 698 16.77 30.46 8.88
#